data_AF-A0A0G0LAK0-F1
#
_entry.id   AF-A0A0G0LAK0-F1
#
_cell.length_a   1.000
_cell.length_b   1.000
_cell.length_c   1.000
_cell.angle_alpha   90.00
_cell.angle_beta   90.00
_cell.angle_gamma   90.00
#
_symmetry.space_group_name_H-M   'P 1'
#
loop_
_entity.id
_entity.type
_entity.pdbx_description
1 polymer ?
#
loop_
_entity_poly.entity_id
_entity_poly.type
_entity_poly.pdbx_seq_one_letter_code
_entity_poly.pdbx_strand_id
1 'polypeptide(L)'
;MNNNTLSYCLLIILLTNTPLCFAKKRKKTTSLQKANIVLAPPRTFIRDPEAIPPVFTNLGSLNLEGSSLYVQKEENPLEDPLVDGNPINLQGLASSIQTNLGYIKGLGVYSATDQTFSVATDTLVDCKGPTDVVVVIDSGITSGVKQDEQSIRGLRHLTRDPYSRVGLRLAGSDSHLRLDLTFSDNSINLNGGSITLGQNFTFGDDVRFLNPGTINFNGKSLSFGGAELNWDTDIVWNQANDLEFNSKITLTGDACWYFDGDGHVTTNGNIIDISSGGKLWIRDNTSIYLSNAKIRGLGSGSIVFEDPSSRLVLSNVEIEMDNDVTFTTGGIYVDGTSTIVTKNHTMSFDTNASLTVNGSALWYDTLDQENYNNILPLHYDPINANNKYVTLLNHGVIAQKNLNYLVRTSSHAIAYYVPIVRGNSSAIIALQNNNTSEHETLANTIRYNSNTAAYNARANSNALEFYNRTNSNALEFYHRTTSNALLFGDRINSNAAAYNTRTNSNALEFYHRTTSNALLFGDRINSNTAAYNFRINSNLIDHIYRELADLETGGQGHIYFSRIDDLYNRVKANSDTILYNSGIIADHYVVTNAHETISNMRFIKQGFTIPDGNTLHINTPIRISGNINFGDNELGTLALDGDIVLAHDCYFTSPGIIDGNGHTLNITGSFVIPAGDHGFTFASNTTIYGNDQDVTIAPHASLYIDEHVSVTLCDMTLHLNNENAFQGPGTITLKDVIVCMNNDINKTSGNLHIDGTVQLQGNHAFNVLNDAHVTINPYTTWYFDKNTTLYYAPENDNRDLIYMSDSTSTLFLHGATLQSTSTGMRLTRGTIMLDHANTIYAHNGSLSEALAFGNNNPANNISMIILPGASLNIANGIVDYANNDEQ
;
A
#
# COMPACT_ATOMS: atom_id res chain seq x y z
N MET A 1 29.58 84.08 2.04
CA MET A 1 29.94 84.99 3.14
C MET A 1 30.12 84.09 4.36
N ASN A 2 31.33 83.59 4.60
CA ASN A 2 32.38 84.22 5.45
C ASN A 2 31.98 84.12 6.94
N ASN A 3 32.79 83.57 7.86
CA ASN A 3 34.18 83.11 7.75
C ASN A 3 34.56 82.17 8.92
N ASN A 4 35.46 81.19 8.65
CA ASN A 4 36.64 80.81 9.47
C ASN A 4 36.45 80.18 10.88
N THR A 5 37.29 79.24 11.37
CA THR A 5 38.40 78.41 10.80
C THR A 5 38.91 77.38 11.83
N LEU A 6 39.52 76.26 11.36
CA LEU A 6 40.66 75.49 11.97
C LEU A 6 40.41 74.81 13.35
N SER A 7 40.94 73.63 13.75
CA SER A 7 41.74 72.53 13.15
C SER A 7 41.72 71.31 14.14
N TYR A 8 42.38 70.14 14.02
CA TYR A 8 43.35 69.57 13.06
C TYR A 8 43.24 68.00 13.01
N CYS A 9 44.10 67.38 12.19
CA CYS A 9 44.35 65.96 11.89
C CYS A 9 44.57 64.91 13.02
N LEU A 10 44.22 63.64 12.72
CA LEU A 10 45.11 62.46 12.53
C LEU A 10 44.71 61.14 13.22
N LEU A 11 44.61 60.12 12.36
CA LEU A 11 44.55 58.65 12.49
C LEU A 11 45.52 57.97 13.51
N ILE A 12 45.07 56.86 14.17
CA ILE A 12 45.73 55.51 14.28
C ILE A 12 45.10 54.64 15.42
N ILE A 13 44.22 53.70 15.03
CA ILE A 13 44.34 52.21 15.12
C ILE A 13 44.75 51.48 16.44
N LEU A 14 43.92 50.47 16.80
CA LEU A 14 44.12 49.20 17.59
C LEU A 14 43.89 49.09 19.13
N LEU A 15 42.99 48.12 19.44
CA LEU A 15 43.00 47.07 20.50
C LEU A 15 42.50 47.30 21.95
N THR A 16 41.28 46.76 22.16
CA THR A 16 40.88 45.76 23.18
C THR A 16 40.55 46.11 24.65
N ASN A 17 39.57 45.32 25.12
CA ASN A 17 39.20 44.94 26.49
C ASN A 17 38.26 45.85 27.30
N THR A 18 37.01 45.38 27.32
CA THR A 18 35.98 45.42 28.38
C THR A 18 36.54 45.19 29.80
N PRO A 19 35.85 45.61 30.91
CA PRO A 19 34.40 45.37 31.14
C PRO A 19 33.57 46.42 31.92
N LEU A 20 32.24 46.14 31.97
CA LEU A 20 31.19 46.50 32.96
C LEU A 20 31.57 47.47 34.12
N CYS A 21 30.76 48.46 34.54
CA CYS A 21 29.36 48.32 34.97
C CYS A 21 28.68 49.68 35.35
N PHE A 22 27.37 49.81 35.09
CA PHE A 22 26.32 50.70 35.64
C PHE A 22 26.61 51.91 36.58
N ALA A 23 26.03 53.09 36.26
CA ALA A 23 25.28 53.94 37.23
C ALA A 23 24.33 55.02 36.60
N LYS A 24 23.01 54.74 36.63
CA LYS A 24 21.80 55.61 36.73
C LYS A 24 21.75 57.09 36.24
N LYS A 25 21.03 57.26 35.10
CA LYS A 25 19.95 58.23 34.75
C LYS A 25 19.55 59.38 35.73
N ARG A 26 19.45 60.61 35.19
CA ARG A 26 18.25 61.50 35.00
C ARG A 26 18.73 62.93 34.68
N LYS A 27 18.04 63.83 33.95
CA LYS A 27 16.65 63.90 33.45
C LYS A 27 16.66 64.77 32.17
N LYS A 28 15.91 64.41 31.11
CA LYS A 28 15.47 65.36 30.07
C LYS A 28 14.05 64.99 29.65
N THR A 29 13.19 66.00 29.50
CA THR A 29 11.76 65.82 29.26
C THR A 29 11.51 65.58 27.78
N THR A 30 10.86 64.46 27.45
CA THR A 30 10.31 64.20 26.11
C THR A 30 8.81 63.99 26.27
N SER A 31 8.00 64.72 25.53
CA SER A 31 6.56 64.46 25.42
C SER A 31 6.35 63.19 24.60
N LEU A 32 5.89 62.12 25.25
CA LEU A 32 5.43 60.91 24.57
C LEU A 32 4.12 61.17 23.83
N GLN A 33 3.93 60.51 22.70
CA GLN A 33 2.69 60.57 21.93
C GLN A 33 1.58 59.87 22.72
N LYS A 34 0.38 60.45 22.72
CA LYS A 34 -0.82 59.75 23.17
C LYS A 34 -1.07 58.58 22.22
N ALA A 35 -1.41 57.41 22.75
CA ALA A 35 -1.95 56.32 21.95
C ALA A 35 -3.24 56.80 21.26
N ASN A 36 -3.27 56.76 19.93
CA ASN A 36 -4.46 57.06 19.15
C ASN A 36 -5.25 55.77 18.95
N ILE A 37 -6.38 55.61 19.65
CA ILE A 37 -7.41 54.65 19.23
C ILE A 37 -8.05 55.23 17.96
N VAL A 38 -7.63 54.74 16.80
CA VAL A 38 -8.19 55.15 15.51
C VAL A 38 -9.47 54.36 15.23
N LEU A 39 -10.59 54.83 15.78
CA LEU A 39 -11.91 54.29 15.46
C LEU A 39 -12.31 54.72 14.03
N ALA A 40 -12.29 53.79 13.09
CA ALA A 40 -13.04 53.91 11.85
C ALA A 40 -14.53 53.64 12.17
N PRO A 41 -15.49 54.52 11.82
CA PRO A 41 -16.82 54.48 12.43
C PRO A 41 -17.82 53.55 11.74
N PRO A 42 -18.55 52.71 12.50
CA PRO A 42 -19.90 52.26 12.17
C PRO A 42 -20.93 53.30 12.61
N ARG A 43 -22.11 53.27 11.98
CA ARG A 43 -23.21 54.21 12.27
C ARG A 43 -24.05 53.79 13.49
N THR A 44 -23.55 54.03 14.71
CA THR A 44 -24.30 54.68 15.82
C THR A 44 -23.53 54.61 17.15
N PHE A 45 -23.11 55.76 17.66
CA PHE A 45 -22.93 55.94 19.11
C PHE A 45 -24.08 56.80 19.62
N ILE A 46 -24.97 56.23 20.45
CA ILE A 46 -25.89 57.03 21.26
C ILE A 46 -25.13 57.40 22.54
N ARG A 47 -24.93 58.70 22.74
CA ARG A 47 -24.28 59.26 23.93
C ARG A 47 -25.30 60.07 24.70
N ASP A 48 -25.75 59.54 25.84
CA ASP A 48 -26.60 60.28 26.77
C ASP A 48 -25.76 61.34 27.51
N PRO A 49 -26.22 62.59 27.71
CA PRO A 49 -25.38 63.68 28.18
C PRO A 49 -25.62 64.03 29.67
N GLU A 50 -25.12 63.21 30.60
CA GLU A 50 -24.92 63.65 31.99
C GLU A 50 -23.46 63.48 32.45
N ALA A 51 -23.02 64.40 33.31
CA ALA A 51 -21.63 64.52 33.75
C ALA A 51 -21.39 63.74 35.06
N ILE A 52 -20.41 62.84 35.06
CA ILE A 52 -20.01 62.05 36.24
C ILE A 52 -18.61 62.52 36.72
N PRO A 53 -18.35 62.61 38.06
CA PRO A 53 -17.05 63.04 38.60
C PRO A 53 -15.92 62.00 38.42
N PRO A 54 -14.66 62.33 38.77
CA PRO A 54 -13.51 61.45 38.55
C PRO A 54 -13.43 60.33 39.59
N VAL A 55 -14.24 59.30 39.39
CA VAL A 55 -13.96 57.93 39.83
C VAL A 55 -13.77 57.12 38.56
N PHE A 56 -12.75 56.26 38.48
CA PHE A 56 -12.57 55.35 37.35
C PHE A 56 -13.62 54.24 37.44
N THR A 57 -14.85 54.57 37.02
CA THR A 57 -15.92 53.59 36.82
C THR A 57 -15.53 52.69 35.67
N ASN A 58 -15.66 51.38 35.86
CA ASN A 58 -15.58 50.41 34.79
C ASN A 58 -16.56 50.83 33.67
N LEU A 59 -16.04 51.04 32.45
CA LEU A 59 -16.81 51.58 31.31
C LEU A 59 -17.67 50.51 30.61
N GLY A 60 -17.65 49.26 31.07
CA GLY A 60 -18.36 48.14 30.45
C GLY A 60 -17.66 47.62 29.20
N SER A 61 -18.32 46.69 28.52
CA SER A 61 -17.80 46.04 27.31
C SER A 61 -17.67 47.02 26.14
N LEU A 62 -16.49 47.02 25.49
CA LEU A 62 -16.27 47.77 24.26
C LEU A 62 -16.72 46.93 23.06
N ASN A 63 -17.83 47.33 22.43
CA ASN A 63 -18.32 46.71 21.20
C ASN A 63 -17.71 47.40 19.97
N LEU A 64 -16.98 46.65 19.14
CA LEU A 64 -16.38 47.13 17.90
C LEU A 64 -17.05 46.42 16.71
N GLU A 65 -17.91 47.12 15.97
CA GLU A 65 -18.45 46.62 14.70
C GLU A 65 -17.51 47.02 13.55
N GLY A 66 -17.15 46.09 12.66
CA GLY A 66 -16.34 46.36 11.45
C GLY A 66 -15.08 47.25 11.62
N SER A 67 -14.42 47.22 12.77
CA SER A 67 -13.38 48.19 13.18
C SER A 67 -12.06 47.51 13.54
N SER A 68 -10.93 48.18 13.32
CA SER A 68 -9.60 47.68 13.69
C SER A 68 -9.04 48.37 14.94
N LEU A 69 -8.54 47.58 15.89
CA LEU A 69 -7.85 48.04 17.10
C LEU A 69 -6.36 47.72 17.02
N TYR A 70 -5.51 48.66 17.42
CA TYR A 70 -4.05 48.51 17.47
C TYR A 70 -3.58 48.52 18.92
N VAL A 71 -2.90 47.45 19.35
CA VAL A 71 -2.29 47.35 20.69
C VAL A 71 -0.76 47.34 20.53
N GLN A 72 -0.11 48.44 20.89
CA GLN A 72 1.36 48.51 20.98
C GLN A 72 1.83 48.22 22.40
N LYS A 73 2.85 47.36 22.54
CA LYS A 73 3.62 47.19 23.78
C LYS A 73 4.52 48.41 23.94
N GLU A 74 4.33 49.22 24.99
CA GLU A 74 5.40 50.10 25.45
C GLU A 74 6.47 49.29 26.20
N GLU A 75 7.74 49.69 26.07
CA GLU A 75 8.85 49.14 26.88
C GLU A 75 8.81 49.57 28.36
N ASN A 76 7.79 50.32 28.79
CA ASN A 76 7.47 50.53 30.20
C ASN A 76 5.96 50.29 30.41
N PRO A 77 5.57 49.39 31.34
CA PRO A 77 4.18 49.31 31.77
C PRO A 77 3.87 50.51 32.67
N LEU A 78 3.33 51.57 32.08
CA LEU A 78 2.42 52.45 32.80
C LEU A 78 1.02 51.93 32.54
N GLU A 79 0.32 51.58 33.62
CA GLU A 79 -1.08 51.13 33.62
C GLU A 79 -1.92 52.08 32.75
N ASP A 80 -2.45 51.60 31.62
CA ASP A 80 -3.41 52.35 30.80
C ASP A 80 -4.82 51.82 31.11
N PRO A 81 -5.56 52.45 32.04
CA PRO A 81 -6.73 51.86 32.71
C PRO A 81 -7.98 51.75 31.83
N LEU A 82 -7.84 52.01 30.52
CA LEU A 82 -8.92 51.93 29.53
C LEU A 82 -9.04 50.55 28.87
N VAL A 83 -7.99 49.72 28.92
CA VAL A 83 -7.96 48.38 28.29
C VAL A 83 -7.72 47.26 29.29
N ASP A 84 -7.07 47.54 30.43
CA ASP A 84 -6.86 46.55 31.49
C ASP A 84 -8.21 46.11 32.12
N GLY A 85 -8.48 44.80 32.08
CA GLY A 85 -9.63 44.19 32.76
C GLY A 85 -10.97 44.14 32.02
N ASN A 86 -11.14 44.81 30.88
CA ASN A 86 -12.43 44.85 30.17
C ASN A 86 -12.45 43.96 28.91
N PRO A 87 -13.46 43.09 28.72
CA PRO A 87 -13.61 42.30 27.50
C PRO A 87 -13.93 43.18 26.30
N ILE A 88 -13.21 42.98 25.19
CA ILE A 88 -13.45 43.68 23.92
C ILE A 88 -14.24 42.75 22.99
N ASN A 89 -15.47 43.13 22.67
CA ASN A 89 -16.36 42.37 21.80
C ASN A 89 -16.18 42.82 20.35
N LEU A 90 -15.63 41.94 19.51
CA LEU A 90 -15.59 42.13 18.05
C LEU A 90 -16.90 41.65 17.42
N GLN A 91 -17.61 42.59 16.82
CA GLN A 91 -18.84 42.39 16.04
C GLN A 91 -18.57 42.70 14.56
N GLY A 92 -19.28 42.08 13.62
CA GLY A 92 -19.03 42.19 12.18
C GLY A 92 -17.72 41.55 11.64
N LEU A 93 -17.80 40.90 10.47
CA LEU A 93 -16.71 40.14 9.83
C LEU A 93 -15.43 40.94 9.48
N ALA A 94 -15.48 42.27 9.54
CA ALA A 94 -14.33 43.12 9.26
C ALA A 94 -13.49 43.48 10.51
N SER A 95 -13.98 43.20 11.72
CA SER A 95 -13.33 43.60 12.97
C SER A 95 -12.03 42.84 13.24
N SER A 96 -11.00 43.56 13.69
CA SER A 96 -9.68 42.99 13.95
C SER A 96 -8.95 43.63 15.14
N ILE A 97 -8.16 42.81 15.82
CA ILE A 97 -7.16 43.22 16.82
C ILE A 97 -5.78 42.97 16.23
N GLN A 98 -4.95 44.01 16.21
CA GLN A 98 -3.55 43.90 15.82
C GLN A 98 -2.66 43.92 17.07
N THR A 99 -1.88 42.85 17.25
CA THR A 99 -0.93 42.68 18.36
C THR A 99 0.48 43.05 17.89
N ASN A 100 1.48 42.89 18.77
CA ASN A 100 2.87 43.23 18.46
C ASN A 100 3.53 42.25 17.49
N LEU A 101 3.00 41.02 17.44
CA LEU A 101 3.57 39.90 16.70
C LEU A 101 2.62 39.44 15.58
N GLY A 102 1.37 39.89 15.61
CA GLY A 102 0.33 39.39 14.72
C GLY A 102 -0.95 40.20 14.62
N TYR A 103 -1.99 39.55 14.14
CA TYR A 103 -3.38 40.02 14.23
C TYR A 103 -4.35 38.85 14.40
N ILE A 104 -5.54 39.18 14.91
CA ILE A 104 -6.73 38.33 14.97
C ILE A 104 -7.87 39.12 14.33
N LYS A 105 -8.67 38.48 13.48
CA LYS A 105 -9.81 39.08 12.79
C LYS A 105 -10.96 38.09 12.82
N GLY A 106 -12.16 38.57 13.15
CA GLY A 106 -13.36 37.73 13.24
C GLY A 106 -14.28 38.16 14.37
N LEU A 107 -15.29 37.34 14.65
CA LEU A 107 -16.29 37.58 15.68
C LEU A 107 -15.87 36.89 16.97
N GLY A 108 -15.90 37.60 18.09
CA GLY A 108 -15.44 37.04 19.37
C GLY A 108 -15.14 38.07 20.45
N VAL A 109 -14.62 37.59 21.57
CA VAL A 109 -14.32 38.38 22.76
C VAL A 109 -12.83 38.26 23.09
N TYR A 110 -12.13 39.38 23.12
CA TYR A 110 -10.75 39.44 23.59
C TYR A 110 -10.69 39.78 25.08
N SER A 111 -10.00 38.94 25.86
CA SER A 111 -9.58 39.25 27.22
C SER A 111 -8.13 39.71 27.23
N ALA A 112 -7.91 40.99 27.52
CA ALA A 112 -6.56 41.54 27.72
C ALA A 112 -5.89 40.92 28.97
N THR A 113 -6.68 40.59 29.99
CA THR A 113 -6.22 39.99 31.26
C THR A 113 -5.69 38.57 31.06
N ASP A 114 -6.45 37.73 30.35
CA ASP A 114 -6.15 36.31 30.20
C ASP A 114 -5.31 36.03 28.94
N GLN A 115 -5.09 37.04 28.09
CA GLN A 115 -4.49 36.91 26.77
C GLN A 115 -5.21 35.84 25.92
N THR A 116 -6.54 35.90 25.90
CA THR A 116 -7.40 34.97 25.14
C THR A 116 -8.27 35.70 24.13
N PHE A 117 -8.55 35.06 22.99
CA PHE A 117 -9.60 35.46 22.07
C PHE A 117 -10.62 34.33 21.93
N SER A 118 -11.78 34.49 22.56
CA SER A 118 -12.90 33.55 22.48
C SER A 118 -13.69 33.80 21.20
N VAL A 119 -13.59 32.88 20.25
CA VAL A 119 -14.29 32.91 18.97
C VAL A 119 -15.79 32.66 19.17
N ALA A 120 -16.64 33.46 18.54
CA ALA A 120 -18.09 33.22 18.54
C ALA A 120 -18.43 31.96 17.72
N THR A 121 -19.39 31.16 18.20
CA THR A 121 -19.87 29.94 17.54
C THR A 121 -20.26 30.16 16.08
N ASP A 122 -19.86 29.25 15.20
CA ASP A 122 -20.15 29.28 13.74
C ASP A 122 -19.59 30.49 12.98
N THR A 123 -18.55 31.14 13.52
CA THR A 123 -17.94 32.31 12.89
C THR A 123 -16.53 32.03 12.34
N LEU A 124 -16.18 32.74 11.26
CA LEU A 124 -14.86 32.67 10.65
C LEU A 124 -13.86 33.55 11.41
N VAL A 125 -12.68 33.00 11.69
CA VAL A 125 -11.57 33.72 12.31
C VAL A 125 -10.30 33.57 11.47
N ASP A 126 -9.70 34.70 11.14
CA ASP A 126 -8.41 34.81 10.47
C ASP A 126 -7.39 35.35 11.48
N CYS A 127 -6.33 34.58 11.72
CA CYS A 127 -5.31 34.92 12.69
C CYS A 127 -3.91 34.61 12.15
N LYS A 128 -2.98 35.52 12.40
CA LYS A 128 -1.58 35.44 11.93
C LYS A 128 -0.66 35.91 13.04
N GLY A 129 0.16 35.02 13.59
CA GLY A 129 1.23 35.35 14.54
C GLY A 129 0.84 35.99 15.89
N PRO A 130 -0.38 35.86 16.46
CA PRO A 130 -0.66 36.39 17.79
C PRO A 130 -0.06 35.46 18.87
N THR A 131 1.27 35.31 18.92
CA THR A 131 1.93 34.45 19.93
C THR A 131 1.80 35.02 21.35
N ASP A 132 1.23 36.21 21.48
CA ASP A 132 0.80 36.87 22.72
C ASP A 132 -0.70 36.71 23.04
N VAL A 133 -1.46 35.90 22.27
CA VAL A 133 -2.90 35.64 22.51
C VAL A 133 -3.31 34.20 22.13
N VAL A 134 -3.87 33.45 23.08
CA VAL A 134 -4.44 32.11 22.83
C VAL A 134 -5.81 32.23 22.17
N VAL A 135 -5.97 31.67 20.97
CA VAL A 135 -7.29 31.56 20.32
C VAL A 135 -8.07 30.41 20.93
N VAL A 136 -9.25 30.72 21.49
CA VAL A 136 -10.17 29.78 22.13
C VAL A 136 -11.41 29.63 21.26
N ILE A 137 -11.67 28.44 20.72
CA ILE A 137 -12.75 28.20 19.76
C ILE A 137 -13.89 27.42 20.43
N ASP A 138 -15.09 27.98 20.41
CA ASP A 138 -16.29 27.30 20.94
C ASP A 138 -16.82 26.25 19.97
N SER A 139 -17.13 26.60 18.72
CA SER A 139 -17.36 25.64 17.61
C SER A 139 -17.23 26.32 16.25
N GLY A 140 -16.82 25.59 15.21
CA GLY A 140 -16.79 26.12 13.83
C GLY A 140 -15.86 25.41 12.84
N ILE A 141 -15.54 26.10 11.73
CA ILE A 141 -14.64 25.63 10.66
C ILE A 141 -13.37 26.49 10.64
N THR A 142 -12.21 25.84 10.69
CA THR A 142 -10.87 26.45 10.67
C THR A 142 -10.15 26.01 9.40
N SER A 143 -10.03 26.90 8.40
CA SER A 143 -9.48 26.54 7.07
C SER A 143 -8.23 27.31 6.65
N GLY A 144 -7.36 26.61 5.89
CA GLY A 144 -6.09 27.11 5.36
C GLY A 144 -6.12 27.43 3.86
N VAL A 145 -7.27 27.28 3.19
CA VAL A 145 -7.45 27.39 1.74
C VAL A 145 -8.28 28.63 1.38
N LYS A 146 -7.90 29.33 0.30
CA LYS A 146 -8.65 30.47 -0.26
C LYS A 146 -9.89 29.95 -1.00
N GLN A 147 -11.09 30.12 -0.45
CA GLN A 147 -12.34 29.95 -1.20
C GLN A 147 -12.73 31.29 -1.87
N ASP A 148 -12.24 31.48 -3.09
CA ASP A 148 -12.65 32.54 -4.04
C ASP A 148 -12.47 34.01 -3.60
N GLU A 149 -12.75 34.93 -4.52
CA GLU A 149 -12.30 36.33 -4.45
C GLU A 149 -13.18 37.25 -3.56
N GLN A 150 -14.20 36.67 -2.93
CA GLN A 150 -15.12 37.38 -2.02
C GLN A 150 -15.00 36.88 -0.56
N SER A 151 -14.25 35.81 -0.26
CA SER A 151 -13.99 35.37 1.12
C SER A 151 -12.56 35.70 1.57
N ILE A 152 -12.40 36.06 2.84
CA ILE A 152 -11.11 36.44 3.40
C ILE A 152 -10.53 35.24 4.16
N ARG A 153 -9.50 34.65 3.54
CA ARG A 153 -8.26 34.01 4.08
C ARG A 153 -8.10 34.15 5.61
N GLY A 154 -7.45 33.24 6.35
CA GLY A 154 -6.99 31.89 6.05
C GLY A 154 -5.83 31.46 6.97
N LEU A 155 -6.06 30.47 7.84
CA LEU A 155 -5.24 30.11 9.03
C LEU A 155 -3.82 29.58 8.78
N ARG A 156 -3.31 29.69 7.55
CA ARG A 156 -2.01 29.15 7.05
C ARG A 156 -0.75 29.70 7.75
N HIS A 157 -0.91 30.51 8.80
CA HIS A 157 0.17 31.18 9.53
C HIS A 157 0.12 30.96 11.06
N LEU A 158 -0.92 30.33 11.61
CA LEU A 158 -0.91 29.90 13.02
C LEU A 158 -0.04 28.65 13.25
N THR A 159 0.35 28.02 12.14
CA THR A 159 0.88 26.67 12.02
C THR A 159 2.31 26.63 11.51
N ARG A 160 3.01 27.78 11.49
CA ARG A 160 4.31 27.94 10.83
C ARG A 160 5.25 28.93 11.52
N ASP A 161 5.01 29.20 12.80
CA ASP A 161 5.78 30.13 13.62
C ASP A 161 6.54 29.35 14.70
N PRO A 162 7.89 29.27 14.64
CA PRO A 162 8.70 28.47 15.55
C PRO A 162 8.82 29.04 16.98
N TYR A 163 8.11 30.12 17.31
CA TYR A 163 8.14 30.76 18.64
C TYR A 163 6.86 30.59 19.47
N SER A 164 5.81 30.02 18.90
CA SER A 164 4.63 29.58 19.66
C SER A 164 4.82 28.12 20.13
N ARG A 165 4.13 27.74 21.22
CA ARG A 165 4.09 26.34 21.70
C ARG A 165 2.68 25.73 21.69
N VAL A 166 1.63 26.55 21.66
CA VAL A 166 0.23 26.12 21.54
C VAL A 166 -0.48 27.13 20.66
N GLY A 167 -0.90 26.71 19.46
CA GLY A 167 -1.48 27.62 18.46
C GLY A 167 -2.99 27.79 18.60
N LEU A 168 -3.70 26.77 19.08
CA LEU A 168 -5.16 26.70 19.10
C LEU A 168 -5.65 25.97 20.35
N ARG A 169 -6.74 26.43 20.95
CA ARG A 169 -7.44 25.78 22.07
C ARG A 169 -8.94 25.69 21.79
N LEU A 170 -9.59 24.57 22.11
CA LEU A 170 -11.06 24.47 22.12
C LEU A 170 -11.64 24.96 23.47
N ALA A 171 -12.88 25.46 23.50
CA ALA A 171 -13.46 26.06 24.70
C ALA A 171 -13.81 25.02 25.79
N GLY A 172 -14.31 23.84 25.41
CA GLY A 172 -14.63 22.76 26.35
C GLY A 172 -15.02 21.45 25.65
N SER A 173 -15.68 20.55 26.39
CA SER A 173 -16.19 19.25 25.90
C SER A 173 -17.16 19.37 24.73
N ASP A 174 -17.97 20.43 24.74
CA ASP A 174 -19.06 20.63 23.79
C ASP A 174 -18.55 21.30 22.50
N SER A 175 -17.23 21.51 22.39
CA SER A 175 -16.60 22.18 21.26
C SER A 175 -16.30 21.24 20.11
N HIS A 176 -16.80 21.58 18.92
CA HIS A 176 -16.58 20.83 17.70
C HIS A 176 -15.88 21.70 16.63
N LEU A 177 -14.73 21.25 16.14
CA LEU A 177 -13.93 21.98 15.16
C LEU A 177 -13.65 21.15 13.90
N ARG A 178 -14.04 21.66 12.72
CA ARG A 178 -13.50 21.14 11.46
C ARG A 178 -12.14 21.77 11.17
N LEU A 179 -11.08 20.95 11.21
CA LEU A 179 -9.69 21.36 10.95
C LEU A 179 -9.34 21.13 9.48
N ASP A 180 -9.55 22.15 8.65
CA ASP A 180 -9.25 22.17 7.23
C ASP A 180 -7.86 22.79 6.97
N LEU A 181 -6.86 22.23 7.67
CA LEU A 181 -5.44 22.57 7.57
C LEU A 181 -4.65 21.36 7.08
N THR A 182 -3.49 21.60 6.48
CA THR A 182 -2.58 20.52 6.01
C THR A 182 -1.35 20.33 6.89
N PHE A 183 -1.03 21.28 7.78
CA PHE A 183 0.23 21.28 8.54
C PHE A 183 0.15 22.09 9.83
N SER A 184 0.92 21.74 10.87
CA SER A 184 1.16 22.57 12.08
C SER A 184 2.51 22.37 12.78
N ASP A 185 3.32 23.43 12.87
CA ASP A 185 4.44 23.61 13.80
C ASP A 185 4.00 23.98 15.24
N ASN A 186 2.70 23.86 15.57
CA ASN A 186 2.14 24.23 16.86
C ASN A 186 1.23 23.14 17.43
N SER A 187 1.37 22.84 18.73
CA SER A 187 0.48 21.92 19.42
C SER A 187 -0.95 22.49 19.51
N ILE A 188 -1.94 21.60 19.54
CA ILE A 188 -3.37 21.94 19.57
C ILE A 188 -3.99 21.41 20.86
N ASN A 189 -4.63 22.30 21.64
CA ASN A 189 -5.26 21.95 22.91
C ASN A 189 -6.74 21.62 22.73
N LEU A 190 -7.12 20.34 22.94
CA LEU A 190 -8.48 19.84 22.75
C LEU A 190 -9.42 20.19 23.90
N ASN A 191 -8.91 20.33 25.13
CA ASN A 191 -9.69 20.82 26.28
C ASN A 191 -11.05 20.10 26.51
N GLY A 192 -11.13 18.81 26.18
CA GLY A 192 -12.32 17.96 26.23
C GLY A 192 -13.08 17.82 24.90
N GLY A 193 -12.90 18.75 23.96
CA GLY A 193 -13.66 18.84 22.72
C GLY A 193 -13.17 17.91 21.60
N SER A 194 -13.68 18.14 20.38
CA SER A 194 -13.40 17.30 19.22
C SER A 194 -12.95 18.06 17.98
N ILE A 195 -12.09 17.42 17.21
CA ILE A 195 -11.61 17.88 15.90
C ILE A 195 -12.01 16.87 14.82
N THR A 196 -12.50 17.35 13.69
CA THR A 196 -12.72 16.56 12.47
C THR A 196 -11.79 17.05 11.37
N LEU A 197 -10.96 16.16 10.82
CA LEU A 197 -10.00 16.52 9.76
C LEU A 197 -10.74 16.84 8.44
N GLY A 198 -10.45 18.01 7.87
CA GLY A 198 -10.92 18.42 6.55
C GLY A 198 -10.02 17.92 5.41
N GLN A 199 -8.72 17.84 5.68
CA GLN A 199 -7.64 17.44 4.77
C GLN A 199 -6.63 16.56 5.52
N ASN A 200 -5.72 15.91 4.79
CA ASN A 200 -4.58 15.22 5.39
C ASN A 200 -3.71 16.24 6.14
N PHE A 201 -3.34 15.95 7.38
CA PHE A 201 -2.73 16.91 8.31
C PHE A 201 -1.42 16.38 8.89
N THR A 202 -0.38 17.21 8.86
CA THR A 202 0.95 16.86 9.36
C THR A 202 1.40 17.79 10.49
N PHE A 203 1.73 17.24 11.65
CA PHE A 203 2.43 17.97 12.70
C PHE A 203 3.93 18.07 12.39
N GLY A 204 4.55 19.19 12.77
CA GLY A 204 6.00 19.36 12.81
C GLY A 204 6.66 18.59 13.97
N ASP A 205 7.92 18.91 14.24
CA ASP A 205 8.68 18.32 15.36
C ASP A 205 8.23 18.88 16.73
N ASP A 206 8.24 18.04 17.77
CA ASP A 206 7.91 18.38 19.18
C ASP A 206 6.48 18.96 19.39
N VAL A 207 5.55 18.66 18.48
CA VAL A 207 4.16 19.14 18.56
C VAL A 207 3.12 18.03 18.45
N ARG A 208 2.02 18.21 19.20
CA ARG A 208 0.99 17.18 19.41
C ARG A 208 -0.38 17.76 19.78
N PHE A 209 -1.36 16.88 19.98
CA PHE A 209 -2.56 17.24 20.72
C PHE A 209 -2.28 17.31 22.23
N LEU A 210 -2.96 18.23 22.93
CA LEU A 210 -2.83 18.48 24.36
C LEU A 210 -4.20 18.46 25.04
N ASN A 211 -4.24 17.88 26.24
CA ASN A 211 -5.45 17.59 27.03
C ASN A 211 -6.43 16.62 26.32
N PRO A 212 -7.36 16.00 27.07
CA PRO A 212 -8.29 15.05 26.49
C PRO A 212 -9.17 15.60 25.37
N GLY A 213 -9.61 14.73 24.47
CA GLY A 213 -10.53 15.04 23.38
C GLY A 213 -10.53 13.99 22.28
N THR A 214 -11.30 14.26 21.22
CA THR A 214 -11.55 13.32 20.11
C THR A 214 -11.03 13.85 18.78
N ILE A 215 -10.33 13.02 18.01
CA ILE A 215 -9.88 13.31 16.65
C ILE A 215 -10.60 12.38 15.68
N ASN A 216 -11.52 12.93 14.88
CA ASN A 216 -12.23 12.22 13.82
C ASN A 216 -11.45 12.39 12.50
N PHE A 217 -10.93 11.30 11.94
CA PHE A 217 -10.06 11.38 10.77
C PHE A 217 -10.82 11.65 9.47
N ASN A 218 -12.10 11.27 9.38
CA ASN A 218 -12.95 11.58 8.22
C ASN A 218 -12.31 11.17 6.86
N GLY A 219 -11.66 9.99 6.85
CA GLY A 219 -10.93 9.46 5.69
C GLY A 219 -9.74 10.32 5.26
N LYS A 220 -8.98 10.87 6.22
CA LYS A 220 -7.77 11.69 6.01
C LYS A 220 -6.61 11.14 6.85
N SER A 221 -5.39 11.33 6.37
CA SER A 221 -4.16 10.96 7.07
C SER A 221 -3.79 11.96 8.18
N LEU A 222 -3.21 11.46 9.26
CA LEU A 222 -2.60 12.26 10.33
C LEU A 222 -1.15 11.78 10.57
N SER A 223 -0.17 12.67 10.37
CA SER A 223 1.26 12.33 10.50
C SER A 223 1.97 13.26 11.49
N PHE A 224 2.88 12.74 12.31
CA PHE A 224 3.65 13.50 13.31
C PHE A 224 5.12 13.69 12.91
N GLY A 225 5.79 14.70 13.47
CA GLY A 225 7.22 14.97 13.20
C GLY A 225 8.19 13.90 13.71
N GLY A 226 9.48 14.11 13.45
CA GLY A 226 10.58 13.17 13.74
C GLY A 226 11.17 13.28 15.16
N ALA A 227 10.78 14.26 15.96
CA ALA A 227 11.20 14.38 17.35
C ALA A 227 10.33 13.53 18.31
N GLU A 228 10.94 12.94 19.35
CA GLU A 228 10.23 12.08 20.32
C GLU A 228 9.09 12.82 21.03
N LEU A 229 7.92 12.19 21.16
CA LEU A 229 6.76 12.77 21.82
C LEU A 229 6.43 12.05 23.13
N ASN A 230 6.17 12.82 24.17
CA ASN A 230 5.69 12.33 25.47
C ASN A 230 4.24 12.76 25.67
N TRP A 231 3.40 11.81 26.05
CA TRP A 231 1.96 12.01 26.20
C TRP A 231 1.50 11.55 27.59
N ASP A 232 0.74 12.42 28.24
CA ASP A 232 0.20 12.31 29.59
C ASP A 232 -1.33 12.52 29.59
N THR A 233 -1.96 12.42 28.41
CA THR A 233 -3.34 12.78 28.15
C THR A 233 -4.07 11.72 27.34
N ASP A 234 -5.29 11.40 27.75
CA ASP A 234 -6.19 10.51 27.02
C ASP A 234 -6.54 11.12 25.65
N ILE A 235 -6.66 10.33 24.59
CA ILE A 235 -7.17 10.80 23.29
C ILE A 235 -8.04 9.72 22.67
N VAL A 236 -9.13 10.13 22.01
CA VAL A 236 -9.96 9.26 21.18
C VAL A 236 -9.58 9.45 19.71
N TRP A 237 -9.02 8.41 19.11
CA TRP A 237 -8.73 8.31 17.69
C TRP A 237 -9.93 7.64 17.00
N ASN A 238 -10.79 8.44 16.39
CA ASN A 238 -12.02 7.98 15.74
C ASN A 238 -11.80 7.77 14.23
N GLN A 239 -12.06 6.55 13.76
CA GLN A 239 -11.89 6.07 12.39
C GLN A 239 -10.47 6.35 11.88
N ALA A 240 -9.45 5.89 12.61
CA ALA A 240 -8.04 6.28 12.45
C ALA A 240 -7.37 5.66 11.20
N ASN A 241 -7.96 5.92 10.02
CA ASN A 241 -7.69 5.29 8.73
C ASN A 241 -6.21 5.30 8.30
N ASP A 242 -5.44 6.32 8.72
CA ASP A 242 -4.02 6.44 8.42
C ASP A 242 -3.34 7.37 9.45
N LEU A 243 -2.78 6.77 10.50
CA LEU A 243 -2.11 7.44 11.61
C LEU A 243 -0.61 7.09 11.61
N GLU A 244 0.23 8.07 11.29
CA GLU A 244 1.68 7.91 11.17
C GLU A 244 2.45 8.56 12.33
N PHE A 245 3.31 7.78 12.99
CA PHE A 245 4.28 8.28 13.98
C PHE A 245 5.70 8.16 13.44
N ASN A 246 6.34 9.28 13.13
CA ASN A 246 7.70 9.31 12.58
C ASN A 246 8.81 9.36 13.66
N SER A 247 8.45 9.16 14.93
CA SER A 247 9.35 9.22 16.08
C SER A 247 8.91 8.27 17.20
N LYS A 248 9.73 8.16 18.26
CA LYS A 248 9.32 7.49 19.50
C LYS A 248 8.15 8.23 20.15
N ILE A 249 7.10 7.50 20.47
CA ILE A 249 6.00 7.94 21.33
C ILE A 249 6.14 7.29 22.70
N THR A 250 5.98 8.05 23.78
CA THR A 250 5.92 7.52 25.16
C THR A 250 4.59 7.90 25.81
N LEU A 251 3.79 6.91 26.19
CA LEU A 251 2.55 7.10 26.97
C LEU A 251 2.87 6.96 28.46
N THR A 252 2.51 7.97 29.25
CA THR A 252 2.94 8.13 30.65
C THR A 252 1.75 8.30 31.60
N GLY A 253 1.88 7.75 32.81
CA GLY A 253 0.78 7.73 33.77
C GLY A 253 -0.36 6.84 33.27
N ASP A 254 -1.60 7.16 33.68
CA ASP A 254 -2.79 6.41 33.28
C ASP A 254 -3.28 6.69 31.84
N ALA A 255 -2.57 7.54 31.08
CA ALA A 255 -2.98 8.06 29.78
C ALA A 255 -3.45 6.97 28.80
N CYS A 256 -4.67 7.13 28.28
CA CYS A 256 -5.38 6.14 27.50
C CYS A 256 -5.68 6.63 26.08
N TRP A 257 -5.13 5.94 25.09
CA TRP A 257 -5.48 6.12 23.69
C TRP A 257 -6.61 5.19 23.31
N TYR A 258 -7.80 5.74 23.17
CA TYR A 258 -8.98 5.03 22.69
C TYR A 258 -8.97 5.01 21.17
N PHE A 259 -9.18 3.84 20.60
CA PHE A 259 -9.39 3.63 19.18
C PHE A 259 -10.85 3.26 18.96
N ASP A 260 -11.55 4.07 18.17
CA ASP A 260 -12.99 3.99 17.93
C ASP A 260 -13.27 3.84 16.43
N GLY A 261 -13.66 2.64 16.01
CA GLY A 261 -13.72 2.27 14.60
C GLY A 261 -12.34 2.02 13.98
N ASP A 262 -12.34 1.24 12.89
CA ASP A 262 -11.12 0.71 12.27
C ASP A 262 -10.06 1.78 11.97
N GLY A 263 -8.79 1.38 12.11
CA GLY A 263 -7.66 2.28 11.94
C GLY A 263 -6.35 1.59 11.61
N HIS A 264 -5.51 2.29 10.85
CA HIS A 264 -4.19 1.83 10.45
C HIS A 264 -3.13 2.74 11.09
N VAL A 265 -2.25 2.14 11.89
CA VAL A 265 -1.20 2.83 12.63
C VAL A 265 0.16 2.38 12.11
N THR A 266 0.93 3.31 11.56
CA THR A 266 2.28 3.07 11.06
C THR A 266 3.27 3.84 11.92
N THR A 267 4.34 3.19 12.40
CA THR A 267 5.38 3.90 13.18
C THR A 267 6.72 4.00 12.48
N ASN A 268 6.82 3.56 11.22
CA ASN A 268 8.04 3.66 10.41
C ASN A 268 9.31 3.09 11.10
N GLY A 269 9.13 2.03 11.91
CA GLY A 269 10.18 1.37 12.68
C GLY A 269 10.44 1.94 14.10
N ASN A 270 9.65 2.93 14.54
CA ASN A 270 9.79 3.57 15.84
C ASN A 270 9.11 2.77 16.98
N ILE A 271 9.17 3.34 18.19
CA ILE A 271 8.71 2.72 19.43
C ILE A 271 7.46 3.45 19.96
N ILE A 272 6.40 2.70 20.28
CA ILE A 272 5.32 3.11 21.18
C ILE A 272 5.65 2.53 22.56
N ASP A 273 6.12 3.39 23.47
CA ASP A 273 6.59 3.03 24.81
C ASP A 273 5.45 3.26 25.83
N ILE A 274 4.80 2.17 26.24
CA ILE A 274 3.73 2.15 27.24
C ILE A 274 4.24 1.74 28.64
N SER A 275 5.56 1.56 28.81
CA SER A 275 6.17 1.08 30.07
C SER A 275 5.89 1.94 31.30
N SER A 276 5.41 3.18 31.12
CA SER A 276 5.08 4.13 32.19
C SER A 276 3.59 4.16 32.58
N GLY A 277 2.84 3.08 32.30
CA GLY A 277 1.44 2.89 32.68
C GLY A 277 0.41 3.16 31.57
N GLY A 278 0.87 3.63 30.41
CA GLY A 278 0.02 4.04 29.30
C GLY A 278 -0.81 2.90 28.71
N LYS A 279 -1.96 3.25 28.12
CA LYS A 279 -2.95 2.29 27.64
C LYS A 279 -3.30 2.51 26.18
N LEU A 280 -3.34 1.42 25.41
CA LEU A 280 -3.98 1.37 24.09
C LEU A 280 -5.31 0.65 24.29
N TRP A 281 -6.44 1.33 24.08
CA TRP A 281 -7.78 0.80 24.31
C TRP A 281 -8.53 0.71 22.99
N ILE A 282 -8.93 -0.50 22.61
CA ILE A 282 -9.59 -0.78 21.34
C ILE A 282 -11.07 -1.02 21.66
N ARG A 283 -11.94 -0.14 21.15
CA ARG A 283 -13.39 -0.20 21.38
C ARG A 283 -14.03 -1.40 20.69
N ASP A 284 -15.32 -1.62 20.95
CA ASP A 284 -16.07 -2.67 20.29
C ASP A 284 -16.09 -2.47 18.77
N ASN A 285 -16.23 -3.59 18.04
CA ASN A 285 -16.29 -3.63 16.58
C ASN A 285 -15.13 -2.90 15.86
N THR A 286 -13.97 -2.79 16.53
CA THR A 286 -12.81 -2.01 16.04
C THR A 286 -11.59 -2.90 15.82
N SER A 287 -11.00 -2.83 14.63
CA SER A 287 -9.73 -3.46 14.26
C SER A 287 -8.63 -2.42 14.04
N ILE A 288 -7.54 -2.53 14.82
CA ILE A 288 -6.36 -1.67 14.67
C ILE A 288 -5.22 -2.43 14.00
N TYR A 289 -4.87 -2.00 12.79
CA TYR A 289 -3.78 -2.52 11.98
C TYR A 289 -2.49 -1.78 12.32
N LEU A 290 -1.64 -2.40 13.13
CA LEU A 290 -0.35 -1.86 13.51
C LEU A 290 0.75 -2.42 12.60
N SER A 291 1.45 -1.53 11.89
CA SER A 291 2.51 -1.90 10.96
C SER A 291 3.86 -1.23 11.29
N ASN A 292 4.94 -1.96 11.01
CA ASN A 292 6.33 -1.48 11.14
C ASN A 292 6.59 -0.78 12.49
N ALA A 293 6.41 -1.51 13.60
CA ALA A 293 6.36 -0.90 14.93
C ALA A 293 7.01 -1.72 16.04
N LYS A 294 7.45 -1.03 17.09
CA LYS A 294 7.80 -1.66 18.36
C LYS A 294 6.90 -1.16 19.50
N ILE A 295 6.10 -2.02 20.11
CA ILE A 295 5.46 -1.74 21.40
C ILE A 295 6.44 -2.11 22.51
N ARG A 296 6.62 -1.25 23.51
CA ARG A 296 7.48 -1.52 24.66
C ARG A 296 6.76 -1.32 25.98
N GLY A 297 6.86 -2.31 26.87
CA GLY A 297 6.39 -2.22 28.25
C GLY A 297 5.01 -2.85 28.50
N LEU A 298 4.61 -3.81 27.68
CA LEU A 298 3.34 -4.52 27.86
C LEU A 298 3.35 -5.31 29.18
N GLY A 299 2.37 -5.05 30.06
CA GLY A 299 2.32 -5.56 31.43
C GLY A 299 2.69 -4.52 32.50
N SER A 300 3.44 -3.47 32.13
CA SER A 300 3.56 -2.22 32.90
C SER A 300 2.49 -1.22 32.44
N GLY A 301 2.35 -1.04 31.12
CA GLY A 301 1.16 -0.51 30.46
C GLY A 301 0.29 -1.63 29.90
N SER A 302 -0.86 -1.29 29.31
CA SER A 302 -1.84 -2.29 28.85
C SER A 302 -2.35 -2.06 27.43
N ILE A 303 -2.53 -3.15 26.69
CA ILE A 303 -3.45 -3.19 25.55
C ILE A 303 -4.78 -3.71 26.11
N VAL A 304 -5.86 -2.97 25.88
CA VAL A 304 -7.20 -3.26 26.40
C VAL A 304 -8.15 -3.43 25.22
N PHE A 305 -8.95 -4.49 25.29
CA PHE A 305 -10.00 -4.84 24.36
C PHE A 305 -11.34 -4.64 25.08
N GLU A 306 -12.29 -3.94 24.46
CA GLU A 306 -13.58 -3.67 25.09
C GLU A 306 -14.53 -4.87 25.02
N ASP A 307 -14.50 -5.62 23.91
CA ASP A 307 -15.39 -6.75 23.64
C ASP A 307 -14.69 -7.85 22.78
N PRO A 308 -15.34 -9.00 22.51
CA PRO A 308 -14.77 -10.07 21.67
C PRO A 308 -14.56 -9.71 20.19
N SER A 309 -15.24 -8.70 19.64
CA SER A 309 -15.06 -8.26 18.25
C SER A 309 -13.85 -7.34 18.05
N SER A 310 -13.43 -6.61 19.10
CA SER A 310 -12.26 -5.73 19.09
C SER A 310 -10.93 -6.47 18.83
N ARG A 311 -10.07 -5.92 17.95
CA ARG A 311 -8.88 -6.61 17.42
C ARG A 311 -7.64 -5.72 17.27
N LEU A 312 -6.48 -6.30 17.53
CA LEU A 312 -5.17 -5.75 17.20
C LEU A 312 -4.52 -6.63 16.13
N VAL A 313 -4.38 -6.10 14.91
CA VAL A 313 -3.77 -6.78 13.76
C VAL A 313 -2.31 -6.35 13.65
N LEU A 314 -1.38 -7.31 13.52
CA LEU A 314 0.06 -7.11 13.56
C LEU A 314 0.72 -7.48 12.23
N SER A 315 1.54 -6.57 11.70
CA SER A 315 2.42 -6.84 10.55
C SER A 315 3.79 -6.15 10.70
N ASN A 316 4.87 -6.93 10.76
CA ASN A 316 6.22 -6.44 11.07
C ASN A 316 6.26 -5.65 12.41
N VAL A 317 5.73 -6.26 13.47
CA VAL A 317 5.68 -5.67 14.82
C VAL A 317 6.54 -6.44 15.82
N GLU A 318 7.26 -5.72 16.69
CA GLU A 318 7.87 -6.27 17.91
C GLU A 318 7.11 -5.79 19.16
N ILE A 319 6.70 -6.69 20.05
CA ILE A 319 6.06 -6.36 21.34
C ILE A 319 6.99 -6.80 22.47
N GLU A 320 7.49 -5.88 23.27
CA GLU A 320 8.34 -6.15 24.43
C GLU A 320 7.51 -6.12 25.73
N MET A 321 7.48 -7.26 26.45
CA MET A 321 6.76 -7.42 27.71
C MET A 321 7.61 -7.02 28.92
N ASP A 322 6.96 -6.52 29.96
CA ASP A 322 7.56 -6.19 31.28
C ASP A 322 6.87 -6.94 32.45
N ASN A 323 5.72 -7.58 32.21
CA ASN A 323 5.03 -8.41 33.20
C ASN A 323 4.19 -9.49 32.52
N ASP A 324 3.67 -10.45 33.30
CA ASP A 324 2.66 -11.41 32.82
C ASP A 324 1.37 -10.66 32.42
N VAL A 325 0.74 -11.08 31.31
CA VAL A 325 -0.48 -10.48 30.77
C VAL A 325 -1.49 -11.56 30.41
N THR A 326 -2.73 -11.37 30.85
CA THR A 326 -3.87 -12.21 30.47
C THR A 326 -4.92 -11.37 29.76
N PHE A 327 -5.17 -11.67 28.49
CA PHE A 327 -6.32 -11.16 27.74
C PHE A 327 -7.54 -12.03 28.05
N THR A 328 -8.68 -11.40 28.33
CA THR A 328 -9.95 -12.08 28.64
C THR A 328 -11.06 -11.85 27.60
N THR A 329 -10.82 -10.92 26.67
CA THR A 329 -11.71 -10.53 25.57
C THR A 329 -10.87 -10.00 24.39
N GLY A 330 -11.51 -9.81 23.23
CA GLY A 330 -10.88 -9.34 21.99
C GLY A 330 -9.93 -10.32 21.31
N GLY A 331 -9.09 -9.83 20.40
CA GLY A 331 -8.14 -10.68 19.69
C GLY A 331 -6.87 -10.01 19.21
N ILE A 332 -5.76 -10.75 19.25
CA ILE A 332 -4.55 -10.43 18.50
C ILE A 332 -4.54 -11.26 17.22
N TYR A 333 -4.37 -10.60 16.07
CA TYR A 333 -4.30 -11.24 14.76
C TYR A 333 -2.94 -10.95 14.12
N VAL A 334 -2.19 -11.98 13.74
CA VAL A 334 -0.85 -11.84 13.16
C VAL A 334 -0.94 -12.17 11.68
N ASP A 335 -0.88 -11.13 10.86
CA ASP A 335 -1.00 -11.22 9.40
C ASP A 335 0.37 -11.07 8.71
N GLY A 336 1.26 -10.28 9.30
CA GLY A 336 2.68 -10.20 8.93
C GLY A 336 3.62 -10.69 10.04
N THR A 337 4.80 -11.16 9.64
CA THR A 337 5.77 -11.77 10.57
C THR A 337 6.11 -10.80 11.70
N SER A 338 5.94 -11.25 12.95
CA SER A 338 6.00 -10.39 14.14
C SER A 338 6.73 -11.11 15.29
N THR A 339 7.23 -10.38 16.28
CA THR A 339 7.94 -10.93 17.46
C THR A 339 7.31 -10.45 18.77
N ILE A 340 7.13 -11.34 19.74
CA ILE A 340 6.82 -10.98 21.13
C ILE A 340 8.05 -11.31 22.00
N VAL A 341 8.74 -10.30 22.50
CA VAL A 341 9.85 -10.45 23.45
C VAL A 341 9.23 -10.65 24.84
N THR A 342 8.99 -11.91 25.16
CA THR A 342 8.31 -12.38 26.38
C THR A 342 9.21 -12.33 27.62
N LYS A 343 10.54 -12.35 27.46
CA LYS A 343 11.48 -12.41 28.59
C LYS A 343 11.15 -13.64 29.47
N ASN A 344 10.97 -13.45 30.78
CA ASN A 344 10.49 -14.47 31.73
C ASN A 344 8.98 -14.39 32.00
N HIS A 345 8.21 -13.69 31.15
CA HIS A 345 6.78 -13.44 31.32
C HIS A 345 5.92 -14.28 30.38
N THR A 346 4.64 -14.41 30.70
CA THR A 346 3.65 -15.20 29.97
C THR A 346 2.55 -14.31 29.41
N MET A 347 2.23 -14.48 28.13
CA MET A 347 1.04 -13.92 27.49
C MET A 347 -0.03 -15.01 27.41
N SER A 348 -1.17 -14.80 28.05
CA SER A 348 -2.28 -15.76 28.13
C SER A 348 -3.55 -15.22 27.49
N PHE A 349 -4.30 -16.09 26.81
CA PHE A 349 -5.63 -15.82 26.25
C PHE A 349 -6.66 -16.72 26.94
N ASP A 350 -7.73 -16.11 27.48
CA ASP A 350 -8.75 -16.79 28.29
C ASP A 350 -10.16 -16.25 28.03
N THR A 351 -11.19 -16.98 28.47
CA THR A 351 -12.62 -16.63 28.36
C THR A 351 -13.10 -16.36 26.92
N ASN A 352 -12.96 -15.13 26.42
CA ASN A 352 -13.35 -14.72 25.06
C ASN A 352 -12.18 -14.11 24.26
N ALA A 353 -10.96 -14.15 24.79
CA ALA A 353 -9.78 -13.68 24.08
C ALA A 353 -9.26 -14.69 23.04
N SER A 354 -8.67 -14.18 21.96
CA SER A 354 -8.10 -15.00 20.89
C SER A 354 -6.73 -14.52 20.41
N LEU A 355 -5.92 -15.48 19.92
CA LEU A 355 -4.74 -15.23 19.12
C LEU A 355 -4.88 -16.01 17.80
N THR A 356 -4.79 -15.32 16.67
CA THR A 356 -4.76 -15.96 15.35
C THR A 356 -3.45 -15.62 14.65
N VAL A 357 -2.81 -16.60 14.01
CA VAL A 357 -1.65 -16.41 13.14
C VAL A 357 -1.98 -16.91 11.75
N ASN A 358 -1.97 -16.01 10.77
CA ASN A 358 -2.41 -16.25 9.40
C ASN A 358 -1.24 -16.13 8.43
N GLY A 359 -0.90 -17.19 7.69
CA GLY A 359 0.07 -17.13 6.59
C GLY A 359 1.52 -16.74 6.95
N SER A 360 1.83 -16.54 8.23
CA SER A 360 3.07 -15.89 8.69
C SER A 360 3.62 -16.50 9.99
N ALA A 361 4.78 -15.99 10.44
CA ALA A 361 5.42 -16.44 11.67
C ALA A 361 5.24 -15.44 12.82
N LEU A 362 4.68 -15.89 13.94
CA LEU A 362 4.78 -15.23 15.23
C LEU A 362 5.95 -15.83 16.01
N TRP A 363 7.01 -15.04 16.18
CA TRP A 363 8.14 -15.42 17.02
C TRP A 363 7.87 -15.01 18.47
N TYR A 364 8.28 -15.83 19.43
CA TYR A 364 8.44 -15.39 20.81
C TYR A 364 9.90 -15.48 21.25
N ASP A 365 10.38 -14.47 21.96
CA ASP A 365 11.76 -14.39 22.42
C ASP A 365 11.81 -14.28 23.96
N THR A 366 12.28 -15.34 24.59
CA THR A 366 12.52 -15.41 26.04
C THR A 366 13.79 -14.68 26.46
N LEU A 367 14.57 -14.16 25.51
CA LEU A 367 15.96 -13.74 25.72
C LEU A 367 16.75 -14.91 26.37
N ASP A 368 17.58 -14.62 27.37
CA ASP A 368 18.34 -15.62 28.14
C ASP A 368 17.51 -16.37 29.23
N GLN A 369 16.19 -16.14 29.30
CA GLN A 369 15.32 -16.72 30.32
C GLN A 369 14.85 -18.14 29.97
N GLU A 370 14.30 -18.82 30.99
CA GLU A 370 13.72 -20.16 30.83
C GLU A 370 12.46 -20.10 29.95
N ASN A 371 12.37 -20.98 28.96
CA ASN A 371 11.16 -21.13 28.15
C ASN A 371 10.15 -22.02 28.88
N TYR A 372 9.01 -21.43 29.24
CA TYR A 372 7.87 -22.10 29.87
C TYR A 372 6.66 -22.19 28.94
N ASN A 373 6.87 -22.08 27.62
CA ASN A 373 5.84 -21.86 26.61
C ASN A 373 5.09 -20.54 26.83
N ASN A 374 5.82 -19.44 26.67
CA ASN A 374 5.41 -18.09 27.10
C ASN A 374 4.20 -17.48 26.36
N ILE A 375 3.54 -18.20 25.45
CA ILE A 375 2.26 -17.86 24.82
C ILE A 375 1.30 -19.02 25.10
N LEU A 376 0.20 -18.74 25.81
CA LEU A 376 -0.75 -19.74 26.31
C LEU A 376 -2.21 -19.45 25.90
N PRO A 377 -3.04 -20.47 25.59
CA PRO A 377 -2.68 -21.89 25.48
C PRO A 377 -1.72 -22.15 24.31
N LEU A 378 -1.09 -23.32 24.32
CA LEU A 378 -0.35 -23.80 23.16
C LEU A 378 -1.34 -24.21 22.05
N HIS A 379 -0.97 -24.01 20.78
CA HIS A 379 -1.82 -24.42 19.66
C HIS A 379 -2.17 -25.93 19.68
N TYR A 380 -1.32 -26.76 20.29
CA TYR A 380 -1.52 -28.19 20.45
C TYR A 380 -2.04 -28.60 21.84
N ASP A 381 -2.34 -27.64 22.73
CA ASP A 381 -3.03 -27.98 23.99
C ASP A 381 -4.40 -28.58 23.65
N PRO A 382 -4.83 -29.65 24.35
CA PRO A 382 -6.12 -30.27 24.09
C PRO A 382 -7.23 -29.25 24.32
N ILE A 383 -8.08 -29.05 23.30
CA ILE A 383 -9.24 -28.17 23.33
C ILE A 383 -10.13 -28.58 24.51
N ASN A 384 -9.98 -27.86 25.62
CA ASN A 384 -10.71 -28.10 26.85
C ASN A 384 -11.98 -27.24 26.85
N ALA A 385 -12.97 -27.61 27.68
CA ALA A 385 -14.36 -27.15 27.66
C ALA A 385 -14.60 -25.64 27.91
N ASN A 386 -13.55 -24.83 27.94
CA ASN A 386 -13.56 -23.38 28.16
C ASN A 386 -13.07 -22.58 26.93
N ASN A 387 -13.04 -23.18 25.73
CA ASN A 387 -12.84 -22.48 24.45
C ASN A 387 -11.65 -21.48 24.43
N LYS A 388 -10.43 -21.95 24.70
CA LYS A 388 -9.24 -21.08 24.65
C LYS A 388 -8.67 -21.04 23.22
N TYR A 389 -8.69 -19.88 22.57
CA TYR A 389 -8.48 -19.75 21.13
C TYR A 389 -7.06 -19.32 20.74
N VAL A 390 -6.20 -20.29 20.41
CA VAL A 390 -4.94 -20.05 19.67
C VAL A 390 -4.98 -20.79 18.33
N THR A 391 -5.23 -20.03 17.27
CA THR A 391 -5.55 -20.54 15.93
C THR A 391 -4.43 -20.27 14.94
N LEU A 392 -4.05 -21.29 14.17
CA LEU A 392 -3.11 -21.16 13.06
C LEU A 392 -3.89 -21.34 11.74
N LEU A 393 -3.83 -20.34 10.86
CA LEU A 393 -4.47 -20.34 9.54
C LEU A 393 -3.41 -20.26 8.44
N ASN A 394 -3.69 -20.84 7.28
CA ASN A 394 -2.84 -20.74 6.08
C ASN A 394 -1.35 -21.07 6.32
N HIS A 395 -1.06 -22.10 7.12
CA HIS A 395 0.28 -22.49 7.57
C HIS A 395 1.00 -21.46 8.48
N GLY A 396 0.26 -20.62 9.20
CA GLY A 396 0.81 -19.76 10.25
C GLY A 396 1.54 -20.57 11.34
N VAL A 397 2.60 -19.99 11.92
CA VAL A 397 3.48 -20.68 12.89
C VAL A 397 3.73 -19.82 14.12
N ILE A 398 3.69 -20.42 15.31
CA ILE A 398 4.23 -19.83 16.55
C ILE A 398 5.53 -20.56 16.92
N ALA A 399 6.65 -19.84 17.08
CA ALA A 399 7.95 -20.45 17.32
C ALA A 399 8.87 -19.62 18.24
N GLN A 400 9.77 -20.29 18.97
CA GLN A 400 10.78 -19.61 19.80
C GLN A 400 11.92 -19.07 18.91
N LYS A 401 12.27 -17.78 19.07
CA LYS A 401 13.35 -17.11 18.31
C LYS A 401 14.74 -17.62 18.69
N ASN A 402 14.95 -18.04 19.94
CA ASN A 402 16.24 -18.46 20.50
C ASN A 402 16.17 -19.86 21.16
N LEU A 403 16.57 -20.92 20.44
CA LEU A 403 16.59 -22.31 20.94
C LEU A 403 17.65 -22.62 22.02
N ASN A 404 18.43 -21.63 22.48
CA ASN A 404 19.54 -21.80 23.43
C ASN A 404 19.15 -22.46 24.75
N TYR A 405 17.90 -22.27 25.20
CA TYR A 405 17.45 -22.80 26.48
C TYR A 405 17.27 -24.34 26.46
N LEU A 406 16.81 -24.93 25.35
CA LEU A 406 16.61 -26.39 25.23
C LEU A 406 17.94 -27.16 25.33
N VAL A 407 19.03 -26.55 24.84
CA VAL A 407 20.41 -27.06 24.96
C VAL A 407 20.90 -26.97 26.41
N ARG A 408 20.47 -25.94 27.17
CA ARG A 408 20.80 -25.77 28.59
C ARG A 408 20.01 -26.71 29.52
N THR A 409 18.71 -26.92 29.32
CA THR A 409 17.89 -27.76 30.21
C THR A 409 18.17 -29.24 30.10
N SER A 410 18.43 -29.72 28.88
CA SER A 410 18.89 -31.09 28.62
C SER A 410 20.16 -31.46 29.40
N SER A 411 20.91 -30.44 29.87
CA SER A 411 22.12 -30.59 30.68
C SER A 411 21.88 -30.61 32.21
N HIS A 412 20.67 -30.34 32.71
CA HIS A 412 20.39 -30.14 34.14
C HIS A 412 19.66 -31.30 34.85
N ALA A 413 19.49 -32.46 34.21
CA ALA A 413 18.80 -33.63 34.76
C ALA A 413 19.30 -34.10 36.16
N ILE A 414 20.53 -33.77 36.54
CA ILE A 414 21.12 -34.07 37.86
C ILE A 414 20.46 -33.30 39.01
N ALA A 415 19.95 -32.09 38.79
CA ALA A 415 19.35 -31.26 39.84
C ALA A 415 18.03 -31.85 40.39
N TYR A 416 17.27 -32.54 39.54
CA TYR A 416 15.98 -33.14 39.87
C TYR A 416 16.09 -34.27 40.92
N TYR A 417 17.22 -35.00 40.94
CA TYR A 417 17.45 -36.13 41.85
C TYR A 417 18.02 -35.73 43.23
N VAL A 418 18.29 -34.45 43.48
CA VAL A 418 18.90 -33.94 44.72
C VAL A 418 18.18 -34.37 46.02
N PRO A 419 16.84 -34.51 46.11
CA PRO A 419 16.18 -35.00 47.32
C PRO A 419 16.59 -36.43 47.70
N ILE A 420 16.77 -37.32 46.71
CA ILE A 420 17.20 -38.71 46.91
C ILE A 420 18.66 -38.76 47.40
N VAL A 421 19.52 -37.90 46.83
CA VAL A 421 20.93 -37.77 47.23
C VAL A 421 21.07 -37.26 48.67
N ARG A 422 20.21 -36.33 49.11
CA ARG A 422 20.15 -35.89 50.52
C ARG A 422 19.67 -36.99 51.46
N GLY A 423 18.68 -37.79 51.05
CA GLY A 423 18.20 -38.95 51.83
C GLY A 423 19.33 -39.95 52.13
N ASN A 424 20.09 -40.32 51.10
CA ASN A 424 21.22 -41.24 51.24
C ASN A 424 22.35 -40.67 52.12
N SER A 425 22.59 -39.36 52.06
CA SER A 425 23.61 -38.68 52.86
C SER A 425 23.28 -38.69 54.36
N SER A 426 21.99 -38.59 54.72
CA SER A 426 21.53 -38.67 56.13
C SER A 426 21.72 -40.07 56.74
N ALA A 427 21.56 -41.13 55.95
CA ALA A 427 21.79 -42.51 56.41
C ALA A 427 23.28 -42.79 56.71
N ILE A 428 24.20 -42.15 55.97
CA ILE A 428 25.66 -42.30 56.14
C ILE A 428 26.13 -41.64 57.45
N ILE A 429 25.55 -40.50 57.84
CA ILE A 429 25.85 -39.84 59.13
C ILE A 429 25.47 -40.74 60.33
N ALA A 430 24.38 -41.51 60.22
CA ALA A 430 23.99 -42.45 61.27
C ALA A 430 24.98 -43.62 61.45
N LEU A 431 25.66 -44.03 60.38
CA LEU A 431 26.67 -45.10 60.39
C LEU A 431 28.06 -44.63 60.82
N GLN A 432 28.29 -43.32 60.94
CA GLN A 432 29.60 -42.74 61.28
C GLN A 432 29.94 -42.81 62.79
N ASN A 433 29.09 -43.47 63.60
CA ASN A 433 29.24 -43.62 65.04
C ASN A 433 29.71 -45.03 65.46
N ASN A 434 31.00 -45.31 65.20
CA ASN A 434 31.88 -46.34 65.81
C ASN A 434 32.02 -47.72 65.09
N ASN A 435 33.22 -48.32 64.95
CA ASN A 435 34.59 -47.77 64.96
C ASN A 435 35.62 -48.81 64.43
N THR A 436 36.84 -48.34 64.10
CA THR A 436 38.14 -49.04 63.98
C THR A 436 38.66 -49.63 62.65
N SER A 437 39.97 -49.44 62.46
CA SER A 437 40.93 -50.09 61.54
C SER A 437 40.77 -49.99 60.01
N GLU A 438 39.58 -50.13 59.42
CA GLU A 438 39.46 -50.06 57.94
C GLU A 438 39.64 -48.63 57.39
N HIS A 439 39.54 -47.64 58.26
CA HIS A 439 39.46 -46.22 57.94
C HIS A 439 40.73 -45.66 57.28
N GLU A 440 41.92 -46.22 57.54
CA GLU A 440 43.18 -45.73 56.95
C GLU A 440 43.40 -46.29 55.53
N THR A 441 43.08 -47.57 55.32
CA THR A 441 43.05 -48.20 54.00
C THR A 441 41.99 -47.56 53.11
N LEU A 442 40.80 -47.29 53.66
CA LEU A 442 39.72 -46.60 52.96
C LEU A 442 40.07 -45.13 52.69
N ALA A 443 40.66 -44.39 53.65
CA ALA A 443 41.11 -43.01 53.41
C ALA A 443 42.19 -42.91 52.33
N ASN A 444 43.14 -43.86 52.28
CA ASN A 444 44.14 -43.91 51.22
C ASN A 444 43.52 -44.31 49.86
N THR A 445 42.53 -45.20 49.85
CA THR A 445 41.79 -45.58 48.63
C THR A 445 40.92 -44.42 48.12
N ILE A 446 40.23 -43.71 49.02
CA ILE A 446 39.50 -42.47 48.71
C ILE A 446 40.48 -41.41 48.20
N ARG A 447 41.65 -41.22 48.82
CA ARG A 447 42.64 -40.24 48.33
C ARG A 447 43.18 -40.61 46.95
N TYR A 448 43.43 -41.89 46.68
CA TYR A 448 43.86 -42.37 45.36
C TYR A 448 42.75 -42.21 44.30
N ASN A 449 41.51 -42.56 44.64
CA ASN A 449 40.36 -42.45 43.75
C ASN A 449 39.93 -41.00 43.54
N SER A 450 40.00 -40.13 44.55
CA SER A 450 39.77 -38.69 44.43
C SER A 450 40.87 -38.01 43.60
N ASN A 451 42.13 -38.42 43.75
CA ASN A 451 43.20 -37.94 42.87
C ASN A 451 43.03 -38.45 41.44
N THR A 452 42.59 -39.69 41.24
CA THR A 452 42.28 -40.25 39.92
C THR A 452 41.05 -39.57 39.29
N ALA A 453 40.01 -39.27 40.09
CA ALA A 453 38.83 -38.53 39.65
C ALA A 453 39.16 -37.06 39.36
N ALA A 454 40.03 -36.41 40.14
CA ALA A 454 40.51 -35.06 39.87
C ALA A 454 41.43 -35.02 38.64
N TYR A 455 42.24 -36.06 38.43
CA TYR A 455 43.05 -36.24 37.22
C TYR A 455 42.16 -36.45 35.99
N ASN A 456 41.17 -37.32 36.07
CA ASN A 456 40.20 -37.57 35.00
C ASN A 456 39.29 -36.36 34.76
N ALA A 457 38.91 -35.61 35.80
CA ALA A 457 38.18 -34.35 35.65
C ALA A 457 39.03 -33.30 34.95
N ARG A 458 40.33 -33.16 35.29
CA ARG A 458 41.25 -32.30 34.51
C ARG A 458 41.49 -32.81 33.10
N ALA A 459 41.67 -34.11 32.90
CA ALA A 459 41.86 -34.70 31.57
C ALA A 459 40.63 -34.48 30.69
N ASN A 460 39.42 -34.68 31.23
CA ASN A 460 38.17 -34.43 30.54
C ASN A 460 37.88 -32.93 30.37
N SER A 461 38.20 -32.07 31.34
CA SER A 461 38.11 -30.61 31.18
C SER A 461 39.10 -30.10 30.13
N ASN A 462 40.32 -30.61 30.09
CA ASN A 462 41.31 -30.28 29.06
C ASN A 462 40.91 -30.85 27.70
N ALA A 463 40.30 -32.04 27.64
CA ALA A 463 39.74 -32.59 26.41
C ALA A 463 38.53 -31.77 25.94
N LEU A 464 37.66 -31.32 26.85
CA LEU A 464 36.52 -30.45 26.55
C LEU A 464 36.98 -29.03 26.16
N GLU A 465 38.03 -28.48 26.78
CA GLU A 465 38.66 -27.23 26.36
C GLU A 465 39.32 -27.40 24.98
N PHE A 466 39.95 -28.55 24.72
CA PHE A 466 40.49 -28.88 23.40
C PHE A 466 39.37 -28.99 22.37
N TYR A 467 38.29 -29.72 22.64
CA TYR A 467 37.11 -29.79 21.75
C TYR A 467 36.43 -28.44 21.59
N ASN A 468 36.33 -27.61 22.64
CA ASN A 468 35.80 -26.25 22.54
C ASN A 468 36.72 -25.35 21.72
N ARG A 469 38.05 -25.42 21.87
CA ARG A 469 38.99 -24.71 20.99
C ARG A 469 38.92 -25.23 19.56
N THR A 470 38.82 -26.54 19.34
CA THR A 470 38.68 -27.13 18.00
C THR A 470 37.36 -26.71 17.37
N ASN A 471 36.25 -26.71 18.11
CA ASN A 471 34.95 -26.28 17.63
C ASN A 471 34.86 -24.76 17.46
N SER A 472 35.43 -23.94 18.35
CA SER A 472 35.52 -22.49 18.19
C SER A 472 36.41 -22.11 17.02
N ASN A 473 37.55 -22.78 16.83
CA ASN A 473 38.39 -22.59 15.65
C ASN A 473 37.69 -23.09 14.38
N ALA A 474 36.91 -24.16 14.44
CA ALA A 474 36.09 -24.63 13.32
C ALA A 474 34.94 -23.66 13.03
N LEU A 475 34.31 -23.06 14.04
CA LEU A 475 33.25 -22.07 13.90
C LEU A 475 33.82 -20.74 13.36
N GLU A 476 34.99 -20.30 13.84
CA GLU A 476 35.72 -19.15 13.30
C GLU A 476 36.17 -19.45 11.85
N PHE A 477 36.64 -20.66 11.57
CA PHE A 477 36.94 -21.10 10.22
C PHE A 477 35.68 -21.11 9.36
N TYR A 478 34.53 -21.61 9.84
CA TYR A 478 33.26 -21.58 9.11
C TYR A 478 32.81 -20.14 8.89
N HIS A 479 32.77 -19.27 9.90
CA HIS A 479 32.45 -17.85 9.77
C HIS A 479 33.40 -17.14 8.79
N ARG A 480 34.71 -17.37 8.87
CA ARG A 480 35.66 -16.81 7.90
C ARG A 480 35.44 -17.40 6.50
N THR A 481 35.08 -18.67 6.39
CA THR A 481 34.84 -19.33 5.09
C THR A 481 33.51 -18.88 4.48
N THR A 482 32.45 -18.71 5.26
CA THR A 482 31.13 -18.23 4.82
C THR A 482 31.12 -16.72 4.59
N SER A 483 31.78 -15.92 5.43
CA SER A 483 31.99 -14.49 5.17
C SER A 483 32.90 -14.28 3.97
N ASN A 484 33.94 -15.10 3.77
CA ASN A 484 34.72 -15.08 2.53
C ASN A 484 33.90 -15.57 1.33
N ALA A 485 32.99 -16.54 1.49
CA ALA A 485 32.12 -17.00 0.41
C ALA A 485 31.03 -15.97 0.07
N LEU A 486 30.53 -15.21 1.05
CA LEU A 486 29.66 -14.04 0.85
C LEU A 486 30.45 -12.93 0.16
N LEU A 487 31.62 -12.52 0.67
CA LEU A 487 32.47 -11.52 0.00
C LEU A 487 32.96 -11.96 -1.39
N PHE A 488 33.15 -13.26 -1.63
CA PHE A 488 33.49 -13.82 -2.92
C PHE A 488 32.26 -13.96 -3.82
N GLY A 489 31.08 -14.20 -3.25
CA GLY A 489 29.78 -14.18 -3.91
C GLY A 489 29.40 -12.77 -4.34
N ASP A 490 29.53 -11.77 -3.46
CA ASP A 490 29.40 -10.34 -3.74
C ASP A 490 30.44 -9.90 -4.77
N ARG A 491 31.68 -10.38 -4.68
CA ARG A 491 32.70 -10.11 -5.70
C ARG A 491 32.41 -10.82 -7.02
N ILE A 492 31.83 -12.02 -7.01
CA ILE A 492 31.37 -12.72 -8.23
C ILE A 492 30.17 -12.00 -8.82
N ASN A 493 29.19 -11.59 -8.02
CA ASN A 493 27.99 -10.89 -8.46
C ASN A 493 28.32 -9.47 -8.93
N SER A 494 29.22 -8.76 -8.25
CA SER A 494 29.74 -7.46 -8.69
C SER A 494 30.63 -7.60 -9.94
N ASN A 495 31.50 -8.62 -10.02
CA ASN A 495 32.26 -8.91 -11.23
C ASN A 495 31.38 -9.44 -12.36
N ALA A 496 30.26 -10.12 -12.09
CA ALA A 496 29.31 -10.61 -13.08
C ALA A 496 28.41 -9.48 -13.55
N ALA A 497 28.01 -8.55 -12.67
CA ALA A 497 27.38 -7.30 -13.04
C ALA A 497 28.34 -6.45 -13.89
N ALA A 498 29.60 -6.27 -13.46
CA ALA A 498 30.60 -5.54 -14.23
C ALA A 498 31.02 -6.26 -15.53
N TYR A 499 31.06 -7.58 -15.54
CA TYR A 499 31.32 -8.39 -16.74
C TYR A 499 30.11 -8.41 -17.67
N ASN A 500 28.87 -8.42 -17.17
CA ASN A 500 27.67 -8.28 -17.98
C ASN A 500 27.52 -6.85 -18.49
N THR A 501 27.82 -5.82 -17.69
CA THR A 501 27.91 -4.43 -18.18
C THR A 501 29.00 -4.33 -19.23
N ARG A 502 30.19 -4.89 -19.02
CA ARG A 502 31.29 -4.84 -19.99
C ARG A 502 31.05 -5.73 -21.21
N THR A 503 30.38 -6.86 -21.08
CA THR A 503 30.04 -7.76 -22.18
C THR A 503 28.86 -7.22 -22.96
N ASN A 504 27.86 -6.62 -22.31
CA ASN A 504 26.78 -5.90 -22.98
C ASN A 504 27.31 -4.63 -23.63
N SER A 505 28.20 -3.85 -23.01
CA SER A 505 28.84 -2.68 -23.63
C SER A 505 29.78 -3.09 -24.76
N ASN A 506 30.60 -4.13 -24.60
CA ASN A 506 31.45 -4.65 -25.68
C ASN A 506 30.62 -5.32 -26.78
N ALA A 507 29.47 -5.94 -26.46
CA ALA A 507 28.54 -6.47 -27.44
C ALA A 507 27.82 -5.34 -28.15
N LEU A 508 27.41 -4.27 -27.46
CA LEU A 508 26.84 -3.07 -28.07
C LEU A 508 27.88 -2.37 -28.96
N GLU A 509 29.14 -2.23 -28.51
CA GLU A 509 30.24 -1.68 -29.30
C GLU A 509 30.62 -2.60 -30.47
N PHE A 510 30.61 -3.92 -30.27
CA PHE A 510 30.85 -4.90 -31.32
C PHE A 510 29.69 -4.95 -32.32
N TYR A 511 28.44 -4.83 -31.88
CA TYR A 511 27.27 -4.68 -32.73
C TYR A 511 27.34 -3.34 -33.46
N HIS A 512 27.66 -2.22 -32.81
CA HIS A 512 27.88 -0.94 -33.49
C HIS A 512 29.02 -1.02 -34.49
N ARG A 513 30.16 -1.66 -34.16
CA ARG A 513 31.29 -1.84 -35.07
C ARG A 513 31.00 -2.84 -36.19
N THR A 514 30.28 -3.94 -35.95
CA THR A 514 29.94 -4.92 -36.99
C THR A 514 28.78 -4.46 -37.85
N THR A 515 27.78 -3.78 -37.32
CA THR A 515 26.75 -3.11 -38.14
C THR A 515 27.34 -1.95 -38.92
N SER A 516 28.22 -1.12 -38.33
CA SER A 516 28.90 -0.04 -39.05
C SER A 516 29.90 -0.57 -40.07
N ASN A 517 30.63 -1.65 -39.76
CA ASN A 517 31.51 -2.32 -40.73
C ASN A 517 30.72 -3.11 -41.77
N ALA A 518 29.54 -3.65 -41.47
CA ALA A 518 28.67 -4.32 -42.44
C ALA A 518 27.92 -3.30 -43.31
N LEU A 519 27.62 -2.11 -42.80
CA LEU A 519 27.20 -0.95 -43.59
C LEU A 519 28.36 -0.49 -44.47
N LEU A 520 29.56 -0.24 -43.94
CA LEU A 520 30.72 0.17 -44.75
C LEU A 520 31.21 -0.91 -45.72
N PHE A 521 31.06 -2.20 -45.41
CA PHE A 521 31.41 -3.31 -46.28
C PHE A 521 30.29 -3.64 -47.25
N GLY A 522 29.03 -3.43 -46.86
CA GLY A 522 27.84 -3.43 -47.72
C GLY A 522 27.90 -2.29 -48.73
N ASP A 523 28.21 -1.07 -48.31
CA ASP A 523 28.49 0.09 -49.17
C ASP A 523 29.71 -0.15 -50.05
N ARG A 524 30.77 -0.78 -49.53
CA ARG A 524 31.96 -1.13 -50.33
C ARG A 524 31.68 -2.27 -51.31
N ILE A 525 30.85 -3.25 -50.97
CA ILE A 525 30.41 -4.30 -51.89
C ILE A 525 29.41 -3.74 -52.89
N ASN A 526 28.46 -2.90 -52.50
CA ASN A 526 27.52 -2.25 -53.40
C ASN A 526 28.25 -1.29 -54.34
N SER A 527 29.22 -0.52 -53.84
CA SER A 527 30.12 0.32 -54.64
C SER A 527 31.02 -0.50 -55.56
N ASN A 528 31.65 -1.58 -55.07
CA ASN A 528 32.48 -2.46 -55.91
C ASN A 528 31.65 -3.29 -56.89
N THR A 529 30.41 -3.64 -56.57
CA THR A 529 29.49 -4.41 -57.43
C THR A 529 28.85 -3.48 -58.45
N ALA A 530 28.53 -2.24 -58.09
CA ALA A 530 28.20 -1.19 -59.04
C ALA A 530 29.39 -0.92 -59.96
N ALA A 531 30.61 -0.75 -59.44
CA ALA A 531 31.82 -0.53 -60.25
C ALA A 531 32.20 -1.76 -61.10
N TYR A 532 31.97 -2.98 -60.60
CA TYR A 532 32.19 -4.22 -61.33
C TYR A 532 31.10 -4.42 -62.39
N ASN A 533 29.83 -4.13 -62.11
CA ASN A 533 28.75 -4.15 -63.09
C ASN A 533 28.91 -3.03 -64.12
N PHE A 534 29.37 -1.84 -63.75
CA PHE A 534 29.77 -0.80 -64.70
C PHE A 534 30.95 -1.28 -65.55
N ARG A 535 31.96 -1.94 -64.97
CA ARG A 535 33.11 -2.46 -65.73
C ARG A 535 32.75 -3.67 -66.60
N ILE A 536 31.88 -4.57 -66.14
CA ILE A 536 31.33 -5.70 -66.91
C ILE A 536 30.45 -5.16 -68.02
N ASN A 537 29.54 -4.22 -67.75
CA ASN A 537 28.70 -3.62 -68.79
C ASN A 537 29.54 -2.81 -69.78
N SER A 538 30.55 -2.06 -69.35
CA SER A 538 31.50 -1.40 -70.26
C SER A 538 32.31 -2.40 -71.08
N ASN A 539 32.82 -3.48 -70.47
CA ASN A 539 33.55 -4.53 -71.18
C ASN A 539 32.65 -5.37 -72.08
N LEU A 540 31.37 -5.54 -71.74
CA LEU A 540 30.36 -6.23 -72.54
C LEU A 540 29.91 -5.35 -73.70
N ILE A 541 29.76 -4.04 -73.50
CA ILE A 541 29.59 -3.06 -74.58
C ILE A 541 30.82 -3.06 -75.49
N ASP A 542 32.03 -3.06 -74.94
CA ASP A 542 33.28 -3.10 -75.72
C ASP A 542 33.49 -4.45 -76.44
N HIS A 543 33.07 -5.56 -75.84
CA HIS A 543 33.09 -6.89 -76.45
C HIS A 543 31.99 -7.05 -77.51
N ILE A 544 30.79 -6.51 -77.30
CA ILE A 544 29.72 -6.43 -78.31
C ILE A 544 30.14 -5.49 -79.44
N TYR A 545 30.83 -4.38 -79.17
CA TYR A 545 31.42 -3.53 -80.22
C TYR A 545 32.47 -4.30 -81.04
N ARG A 546 33.31 -5.12 -80.40
CA ARG A 546 34.28 -5.99 -81.08
C ARG A 546 33.61 -7.13 -81.83
N GLU A 547 32.60 -7.80 -81.27
CA GLU A 547 31.86 -8.86 -81.97
C GLU A 547 30.98 -8.32 -83.09
N LEU A 548 30.47 -7.08 -83.00
CA LEU A 548 29.82 -6.39 -84.13
C LEU A 548 30.84 -6.03 -85.22
N ALA A 549 32.06 -5.63 -84.87
CA ALA A 549 33.15 -5.44 -85.83
C ALA A 549 33.66 -6.77 -86.42
N ASP A 550 33.65 -7.86 -85.66
CA ASP A 550 33.98 -9.19 -86.14
C ASP A 550 32.81 -9.82 -86.94
N LEU A 551 31.56 -9.38 -86.74
CA LEU A 551 30.42 -9.68 -87.61
C LEU A 551 30.52 -8.99 -88.98
N GLU A 552 31.24 -7.87 -89.11
CA GLU A 552 31.62 -7.32 -90.42
C GLU A 552 32.72 -8.15 -91.11
N THR A 553 33.41 -9.07 -90.41
CA THR A 553 34.52 -9.89 -90.97
C THR A 553 34.26 -11.40 -91.02
N GLY A 554 33.25 -11.90 -90.31
CA GLY A 554 32.61 -13.21 -90.53
C GLY A 554 33.31 -14.44 -89.94
N GLY A 555 32.86 -14.89 -88.77
CA GLY A 555 33.25 -16.18 -88.17
C GLY A 555 32.16 -16.76 -87.25
N GLN A 556 31.94 -18.09 -87.32
CA GLN A 556 30.93 -18.78 -86.49
C GLN A 556 31.56 -19.61 -85.36
N GLY A 557 30.85 -19.75 -84.23
CA GLY A 557 31.20 -20.72 -83.18
C GLY A 557 30.28 -20.70 -81.94
N HIS A 558 29.26 -21.56 -81.92
CA HIS A 558 28.42 -21.79 -80.72
C HIS A 558 29.19 -22.49 -79.59
N ILE A 559 28.87 -22.24 -78.30
CA ILE A 559 28.89 -23.27 -77.23
C ILE A 559 28.12 -22.83 -75.92
N TYR A 560 27.02 -23.56 -75.65
CA TYR A 560 26.38 -23.91 -74.35
C TYR A 560 25.89 -22.87 -73.32
N PHE A 561 24.55 -22.77 -73.21
CA PHE A 561 23.81 -22.10 -72.11
C PHE A 561 23.60 -22.97 -70.84
N SER A 562 23.80 -24.30 -70.90
CA SER A 562 23.34 -25.26 -69.88
C SER A 562 24.08 -25.26 -68.54
N ARG A 563 24.92 -24.26 -68.26
CA ARG A 563 25.79 -24.19 -67.06
C ARG A 563 25.42 -23.05 -66.12
N ILE A 564 24.52 -22.15 -66.54
CA ILE A 564 24.07 -21.00 -65.75
C ILE A 564 22.90 -21.39 -64.84
N ASP A 565 21.88 -22.08 -65.37
CA ASP A 565 20.68 -22.45 -64.62
C ASP A 565 20.98 -23.41 -63.45
N ASP A 566 21.88 -24.38 -63.68
CA ASP A 566 22.30 -25.35 -62.66
C ASP A 566 23.13 -24.70 -61.53
N LEU A 567 23.86 -23.63 -61.85
CA LEU A 567 24.58 -22.83 -60.85
C LEU A 567 23.60 -21.95 -60.05
N TYR A 568 22.65 -21.31 -60.74
CA TYR A 568 21.61 -20.47 -60.16
C TYR A 568 20.75 -21.25 -59.15
N ASN A 569 20.29 -22.45 -59.52
CA ASN A 569 19.47 -23.31 -58.65
C ASN A 569 20.23 -23.75 -57.39
N ARG A 570 21.53 -24.07 -57.49
CA ARG A 570 22.36 -24.47 -56.33
C ARG A 570 22.72 -23.30 -55.43
N VAL A 571 22.92 -22.10 -55.97
CA VAL A 571 23.13 -20.88 -55.16
C VAL A 571 21.84 -20.51 -54.43
N LYS A 572 20.68 -20.60 -55.08
CA LYS A 572 19.38 -20.37 -54.44
C LYS A 572 19.15 -21.32 -53.24
N ALA A 573 19.27 -22.63 -53.45
CA ALA A 573 19.07 -23.62 -52.38
C ALA A 573 20.03 -23.46 -51.19
N ASN A 574 21.28 -23.02 -51.43
CA ASN A 574 22.23 -22.70 -50.36
C ASN A 574 21.94 -21.37 -49.65
N SER A 575 21.37 -20.38 -50.34
CA SER A 575 20.90 -19.13 -49.71
C SER A 575 19.67 -19.38 -48.84
N ASP A 576 18.71 -20.15 -49.33
CA ASP A 576 17.49 -20.52 -48.61
C ASP A 576 17.84 -21.27 -47.30
N THR A 577 18.73 -22.27 -47.36
CA THR A 577 19.15 -23.06 -46.18
C THR A 577 19.99 -22.28 -45.15
N ILE A 578 20.65 -21.19 -45.53
CA ILE A 578 21.35 -20.30 -44.58
C ILE A 578 20.35 -19.38 -43.85
N LEU A 579 19.22 -19.04 -44.48
CA LEU A 579 18.14 -18.28 -43.84
C LEU A 579 17.47 -19.11 -42.72
N TYR A 580 17.15 -20.38 -43.01
CA TYR A 580 16.50 -21.32 -42.07
C TYR A 580 17.35 -21.70 -40.83
N ASN A 581 18.67 -21.50 -40.86
CA ASN A 581 19.54 -21.82 -39.71
C ASN A 581 19.77 -20.63 -38.77
N SER A 582 19.25 -19.44 -39.13
CA SER A 582 18.78 -18.50 -38.13
C SER A 582 17.39 -18.94 -37.72
N GLY A 583 17.08 -19.00 -36.42
CA GLY A 583 15.74 -19.37 -35.93
C GLY A 583 14.70 -18.26 -36.18
N ILE A 584 14.58 -17.79 -37.41
CA ILE A 584 13.74 -16.68 -37.83
C ILE A 584 13.05 -17.05 -39.16
N ILE A 585 11.72 -17.14 -39.15
CA ILE A 585 10.94 -17.08 -40.39
C ILE A 585 10.80 -15.59 -40.73
N ALA A 586 11.50 -15.17 -41.79
CA ALA A 586 11.63 -13.77 -42.17
C ALA A 586 10.44 -13.25 -42.98
N ASP A 587 9.83 -14.11 -43.80
CA ASP A 587 8.70 -13.84 -44.67
C ASP A 587 7.40 -14.42 -44.08
N HIS A 588 6.25 -14.06 -44.67
CA HIS A 588 4.96 -14.55 -44.19
C HIS A 588 4.84 -16.06 -44.43
N TYR A 589 4.58 -16.83 -43.37
CA TYR A 589 4.48 -18.29 -43.46
C TYR A 589 3.09 -18.72 -43.93
N VAL A 590 2.99 -19.76 -44.75
CA VAL A 590 1.69 -20.33 -45.15
C VAL A 590 1.73 -21.82 -44.85
N VAL A 591 0.78 -22.30 -44.05
CA VAL A 591 0.68 -23.70 -43.67
C VAL A 591 0.17 -24.51 -44.86
N THR A 592 0.96 -25.48 -45.35
CA THR A 592 0.65 -26.20 -46.59
C THR A 592 0.12 -27.62 -46.38
N ASN A 593 0.46 -28.26 -45.26
CA ASN A 593 0.00 -29.59 -44.88
C ASN A 593 -1.08 -29.51 -43.80
N ALA A 594 -1.93 -30.55 -43.71
CA ALA A 594 -3.01 -30.62 -42.73
C ALA A 594 -2.54 -30.47 -41.27
N HIS A 595 -1.32 -30.93 -40.97
CA HIS A 595 -0.64 -30.65 -39.71
C HIS A 595 0.81 -30.27 -40.00
N GLU A 596 1.27 -29.13 -39.51
CA GLU A 596 2.67 -28.70 -39.54
C GLU A 596 3.13 -28.31 -38.15
N THR A 597 4.41 -28.57 -37.82
CA THR A 597 4.99 -28.23 -36.51
C THR A 597 6.19 -27.32 -36.69
N ILE A 598 6.11 -26.12 -36.14
CA ILE A 598 7.24 -25.21 -35.97
C ILE A 598 7.92 -25.52 -34.64
N SER A 599 9.20 -25.87 -34.69
CA SER A 599 10.04 -26.14 -33.51
C SER A 599 11.41 -25.48 -33.68
N ASN A 600 12.09 -25.19 -32.57
CA ASN A 600 13.44 -24.59 -32.55
C ASN A 600 13.58 -23.19 -33.19
N MET A 601 12.45 -22.50 -33.40
CA MET A 601 12.37 -21.14 -33.93
C MET A 601 12.28 -20.09 -32.81
N ARG A 602 12.82 -18.89 -33.03
CA ARG A 602 12.77 -17.77 -32.08
C ARG A 602 11.81 -16.67 -32.48
N PHE A 603 11.57 -16.47 -33.78
CA PHE A 603 10.78 -15.35 -34.29
C PHE A 603 10.10 -15.67 -35.64
N ILE A 604 8.81 -15.37 -35.78
CA ILE A 604 8.13 -15.20 -37.08
C ILE A 604 7.92 -13.69 -37.29
N LYS A 605 8.46 -13.12 -38.37
CA LYS A 605 8.53 -11.66 -38.56
C LYS A 605 7.35 -11.02 -39.28
N GLN A 606 6.72 -11.75 -40.21
CA GLN A 606 5.62 -11.24 -41.04
C GLN A 606 4.31 -12.02 -40.80
N GLY A 607 4.28 -12.82 -39.73
CA GLY A 607 3.15 -13.64 -39.30
C GLY A 607 2.94 -14.85 -40.19
N PHE A 608 1.71 -15.39 -40.17
CA PHE A 608 1.37 -16.61 -40.88
C PHE A 608 -0.10 -16.70 -41.30
N THR A 609 -0.37 -17.50 -42.32
CA THR A 609 -1.71 -17.95 -42.73
C THR A 609 -1.84 -19.45 -42.47
N ILE A 610 -2.88 -19.85 -41.76
CA ILE A 610 -3.30 -21.25 -41.56
C ILE A 610 -4.57 -21.46 -42.40
N PRO A 611 -4.51 -22.13 -43.57
CA PRO A 611 -5.71 -22.40 -44.37
C PRO A 611 -6.73 -23.29 -43.64
N ASP A 612 -7.97 -23.23 -44.09
CA ASP A 612 -9.09 -23.95 -43.49
C ASP A 612 -8.83 -25.45 -43.36
N GLY A 613 -9.03 -25.99 -42.15
CA GLY A 613 -8.80 -27.41 -41.84
C GLY A 613 -7.33 -27.81 -41.65
N ASN A 614 -6.37 -26.90 -41.80
CA ASN A 614 -4.97 -27.13 -41.43
C ASN A 614 -4.72 -26.72 -39.97
N THR A 615 -3.76 -27.38 -39.32
CA THR A 615 -3.29 -27.06 -37.96
C THR A 615 -1.81 -26.70 -37.96
N LEU A 616 -1.47 -25.57 -37.31
CA LEU A 616 -0.08 -25.18 -37.03
C LEU A 616 0.24 -25.43 -35.56
N HIS A 617 1.10 -26.40 -35.27
CA HIS A 617 1.66 -26.62 -33.94
C HIS A 617 2.89 -25.75 -33.73
N ILE A 618 2.96 -25.04 -32.60
CA ILE A 618 4.13 -24.25 -32.20
C ILE A 618 4.74 -24.82 -30.91
N ASN A 619 5.87 -25.52 -31.05
CA ASN A 619 6.57 -26.25 -29.98
C ASN A 619 7.86 -25.54 -29.56
N THR A 620 7.74 -24.25 -29.27
CA THR A 620 8.83 -23.42 -28.73
C THR A 620 8.32 -22.04 -28.32
N PRO A 621 8.86 -21.42 -27.25
CA PRO A 621 8.59 -20.02 -26.94
C PRO A 621 9.06 -19.08 -28.05
N ILE A 622 8.11 -18.70 -28.92
CA ILE A 622 8.34 -17.94 -30.13
C ILE A 622 7.71 -16.56 -30.02
N ARG A 623 8.40 -15.54 -30.53
CA ARG A 623 7.78 -14.23 -30.80
C ARG A 623 7.12 -14.26 -32.18
N ILE A 624 5.96 -13.64 -32.33
CA ILE A 624 5.26 -13.50 -33.62
C ILE A 624 4.95 -12.01 -33.85
N SER A 625 5.41 -11.48 -34.98
CA SER A 625 5.10 -10.13 -35.50
C SER A 625 4.38 -10.25 -36.84
N GLY A 626 3.58 -9.25 -37.21
CA GLY A 626 2.88 -9.20 -38.50
C GLY A 626 1.52 -9.90 -38.51
N ASN A 627 1.05 -10.24 -39.71
CA ASN A 627 -0.32 -10.70 -39.94
C ASN A 627 -0.55 -12.16 -39.51
N ILE A 628 -1.52 -12.41 -38.64
CA ILE A 628 -2.08 -13.75 -38.40
C ILE A 628 -3.42 -13.88 -39.14
N ASN A 629 -3.57 -14.98 -39.88
CA ASN A 629 -4.76 -15.31 -40.65
C ASN A 629 -5.07 -16.82 -40.48
N PHE A 630 -6.35 -17.18 -40.30
CA PHE A 630 -6.79 -18.56 -40.11
C PHE A 630 -7.68 -19.08 -41.26
N GLY A 631 -7.40 -18.64 -42.48
CA GLY A 631 -8.08 -19.11 -43.68
C GLY A 631 -9.25 -18.22 -44.09
N ASP A 632 -9.77 -18.49 -45.29
CA ASP A 632 -10.85 -17.72 -45.90
C ASP A 632 -12.23 -18.06 -45.30
N ASN A 633 -12.35 -19.19 -44.61
CA ASN A 633 -13.57 -19.61 -43.91
C ASN A 633 -13.41 -19.67 -42.38
N GLU A 634 -12.29 -19.18 -41.83
CA GLU A 634 -12.01 -19.09 -40.38
C GLU A 634 -11.82 -20.44 -39.68
N LEU A 635 -11.46 -21.50 -40.43
CA LEU A 635 -11.34 -22.87 -39.92
C LEU A 635 -9.89 -23.37 -39.79
N GLY A 636 -8.90 -22.47 -39.88
CA GLY A 636 -7.52 -22.77 -39.53
C GLY A 636 -7.31 -22.85 -38.02
N THR A 637 -6.46 -23.78 -37.55
CA THR A 637 -6.17 -24.00 -36.13
C THR A 637 -4.72 -23.67 -35.76
N LEU A 638 -4.50 -22.80 -34.78
CA LEU A 638 -3.20 -22.64 -34.11
C LEU A 638 -3.19 -23.49 -32.84
N ALA A 639 -2.35 -24.51 -32.81
CA ALA A 639 -2.11 -25.36 -31.65
C ALA A 639 -0.82 -24.91 -30.92
N LEU A 640 -0.94 -24.65 -29.62
CA LEU A 640 0.18 -24.28 -28.78
C LEU A 640 0.74 -25.56 -28.13
N ASP A 641 1.98 -25.92 -28.48
CA ASP A 641 2.76 -26.93 -27.74
C ASP A 641 3.74 -26.23 -26.75
N GLY A 642 3.55 -24.92 -26.53
CA GLY A 642 4.32 -24.05 -25.65
C GLY A 642 3.80 -22.61 -25.67
N ASP A 643 4.14 -21.81 -24.65
CA ASP A 643 3.70 -20.41 -24.56
C ASP A 643 4.25 -19.56 -25.71
N ILE A 644 3.47 -18.62 -26.24
CA ILE A 644 3.88 -17.76 -27.37
C ILE A 644 3.72 -16.27 -27.05
N VAL A 645 4.51 -15.43 -27.72
CA VAL A 645 4.50 -13.96 -27.52
C VAL A 645 4.05 -13.25 -28.78
N LEU A 646 2.88 -12.63 -28.75
CA LEU A 646 2.45 -11.69 -29.78
C LEU A 646 3.16 -10.36 -29.59
N ALA A 647 3.85 -9.92 -30.64
CA ALA A 647 4.55 -8.65 -30.69
C ALA A 647 3.57 -7.47 -30.80
N HIS A 648 4.05 -6.27 -30.42
CA HIS A 648 3.32 -5.00 -30.60
C HIS A 648 2.93 -4.66 -32.05
N ASP A 649 3.45 -5.37 -33.04
CA ASP A 649 3.17 -5.24 -34.48
C ASP A 649 2.47 -6.48 -35.05
N CYS A 650 1.93 -7.34 -34.17
CA CYS A 650 1.07 -8.46 -34.54
C CYS A 650 -0.38 -8.00 -34.70
N TYR A 651 -1.08 -8.49 -35.72
CA TYR A 651 -2.49 -8.20 -35.95
C TYR A 651 -3.19 -9.37 -36.66
N PHE A 652 -4.48 -9.53 -36.40
CA PHE A 652 -5.30 -10.57 -37.02
C PHE A 652 -6.06 -10.01 -38.24
N THR A 653 -6.09 -10.74 -39.36
CA THR A 653 -6.92 -10.40 -40.54
C THR A 653 -8.13 -11.31 -40.73
N SER A 654 -8.15 -12.44 -40.05
CA SER A 654 -9.26 -13.40 -39.99
C SER A 654 -9.25 -13.99 -38.57
N PRO A 655 -10.40 -14.23 -37.92
CA PRO A 655 -10.47 -15.03 -36.70
C PRO A 655 -10.34 -16.53 -37.05
N GLY A 656 -10.21 -17.38 -36.04
CA GLY A 656 -10.13 -18.83 -36.22
C GLY A 656 -10.00 -19.58 -34.91
N ILE A 657 -9.42 -20.78 -34.95
CA ILE A 657 -9.38 -21.70 -33.80
C ILE A 657 -8.02 -21.62 -33.08
N ILE A 658 -8.05 -21.43 -31.76
CA ILE A 658 -6.92 -21.58 -30.84
C ILE A 658 -7.10 -22.86 -30.02
N ASP A 659 -6.17 -23.80 -30.21
CA ASP A 659 -5.97 -24.96 -29.36
C ASP A 659 -4.80 -24.65 -28.41
N GLY A 660 -5.09 -23.96 -27.29
CA GLY A 660 -4.08 -23.47 -26.36
C GLY A 660 -3.39 -24.55 -25.53
N ASN A 661 -3.96 -25.74 -25.39
CA ASN A 661 -3.41 -26.92 -24.71
C ASN A 661 -2.85 -26.64 -23.29
N GLY A 662 -3.44 -25.66 -22.59
CA GLY A 662 -3.01 -25.19 -21.26
C GLY A 662 -1.91 -24.10 -21.27
N HIS A 663 -1.46 -23.67 -22.45
CA HIS A 663 -0.40 -22.67 -22.62
C HIS A 663 -0.91 -21.22 -22.69
N THR A 664 0.05 -20.29 -22.66
CA THR A 664 -0.18 -18.85 -22.58
C THR A 664 0.08 -18.13 -23.89
N LEU A 665 -0.85 -17.26 -24.27
CA LEU A 665 -0.71 -16.22 -25.29
C LEU A 665 -0.34 -14.90 -24.60
N ASN A 666 0.93 -14.51 -24.66
CA ASN A 666 1.43 -13.28 -24.03
C ASN A 666 1.42 -12.13 -25.04
N ILE A 667 0.79 -11.01 -24.71
CA ILE A 667 0.53 -9.89 -25.63
C ILE A 667 1.43 -8.70 -25.27
N THR A 668 2.25 -8.22 -26.21
CA THR A 668 3.17 -7.09 -25.97
C THR A 668 2.77 -5.79 -26.68
N GLY A 669 1.57 -5.73 -27.26
CA GLY A 669 0.92 -4.51 -27.72
C GLY A 669 -0.52 -4.77 -28.15
N SER A 670 -1.36 -3.73 -28.09
CA SER A 670 -2.80 -3.80 -28.35
C SER A 670 -3.15 -4.39 -29.72
N PHE A 671 -4.23 -5.17 -29.80
CA PHE A 671 -4.77 -5.68 -31.07
C PHE A 671 -6.30 -5.76 -31.11
N VAL A 672 -6.82 -5.97 -32.32
CA VAL A 672 -8.24 -6.17 -32.59
C VAL A 672 -8.48 -7.63 -32.97
N ILE A 673 -9.48 -8.25 -32.36
CA ILE A 673 -10.07 -9.51 -32.82
C ILE A 673 -11.10 -9.15 -33.91
N PRO A 674 -10.85 -9.52 -35.18
CA PRO A 674 -11.70 -9.14 -36.31
C PRO A 674 -13.06 -9.84 -36.25
N ALA A 675 -14.03 -9.26 -36.94
CA ALA A 675 -15.31 -9.92 -37.20
C ALA A 675 -15.13 -11.14 -38.11
N GLY A 676 -16.05 -12.10 -37.99
CA GLY A 676 -16.08 -13.30 -38.80
C GLY A 676 -17.37 -14.10 -38.62
N ASP A 677 -17.62 -15.05 -39.52
CA ASP A 677 -18.80 -15.90 -39.51
C ASP A 677 -18.77 -16.97 -38.40
N HIS A 678 -17.59 -17.39 -37.94
CA HIS A 678 -17.38 -18.38 -36.89
C HIS A 678 -16.80 -17.80 -35.59
N GLY A 679 -16.22 -16.59 -35.65
CA GLY A 679 -15.64 -15.92 -34.49
C GLY A 679 -14.32 -16.55 -34.01
N PHE A 680 -13.76 -16.01 -32.94
CA PHE A 680 -12.46 -16.44 -32.41
C PHE A 680 -12.68 -17.56 -31.38
N THR A 681 -12.38 -18.80 -31.77
CA THR A 681 -12.78 -20.02 -31.05
C THR A 681 -11.65 -20.59 -30.21
N PHE A 682 -11.93 -20.99 -28.98
CA PHE A 682 -10.99 -21.70 -28.10
C PHE A 682 -11.41 -23.16 -27.92
N ALA A 683 -10.63 -24.07 -28.51
CA ALA A 683 -10.86 -25.52 -28.50
C ALA A 683 -10.24 -26.22 -27.28
N SER A 684 -9.39 -25.53 -26.51
CA SER A 684 -8.79 -26.05 -25.28
C SER A 684 -8.29 -24.93 -24.36
N ASN A 685 -7.93 -25.30 -23.12
CA ASN A 685 -7.62 -24.33 -22.06
C ASN A 685 -6.52 -23.35 -22.50
N THR A 686 -6.76 -22.06 -22.34
CA THR A 686 -5.87 -21.00 -22.83
C THR A 686 -5.79 -19.86 -21.82
N THR A 687 -4.58 -19.36 -21.54
CA THR A 687 -4.41 -18.11 -20.80
C THR A 687 -3.97 -17.01 -21.77
N ILE A 688 -4.60 -15.84 -21.73
CA ILE A 688 -4.21 -14.67 -22.50
C ILE A 688 -3.74 -13.59 -21.52
N TYR A 689 -2.43 -13.33 -21.52
CA TYR A 689 -1.78 -12.38 -20.63
C TYR A 689 -1.55 -11.05 -21.35
N GLY A 690 -2.24 -10.00 -20.91
CA GLY A 690 -2.34 -8.74 -21.64
C GLY A 690 -1.21 -7.75 -21.44
N ASN A 691 -0.47 -7.79 -20.31
CA ASN A 691 0.54 -6.79 -19.93
C ASN A 691 0.01 -5.32 -20.04
N ASP A 692 -1.16 -5.04 -19.48
CA ASP A 692 -1.84 -3.74 -19.49
C ASP A 692 -2.16 -3.19 -20.91
N GLN A 693 -2.22 -4.07 -21.93
CA GLN A 693 -2.54 -3.68 -23.30
C GLN A 693 -4.06 -3.75 -23.58
N ASP A 694 -4.50 -3.04 -24.62
CA ASP A 694 -5.90 -3.05 -25.04
C ASP A 694 -6.18 -4.23 -26.00
N VAL A 695 -7.17 -5.05 -25.69
CA VAL A 695 -7.73 -6.06 -26.60
C VAL A 695 -9.11 -5.60 -27.02
N THR A 696 -9.34 -5.49 -28.33
CA THR A 696 -10.63 -5.00 -28.88
C THR A 696 -11.37 -6.11 -29.59
N ILE A 697 -12.56 -6.46 -29.12
CA ILE A 697 -13.52 -7.29 -29.87
C ILE A 697 -14.25 -6.36 -30.86
N ALA A 698 -14.02 -6.54 -32.16
CA ALA A 698 -14.63 -5.70 -33.19
C ALA A 698 -16.18 -5.85 -33.21
N PRO A 699 -16.93 -4.90 -33.81
CA PRO A 699 -18.35 -5.09 -34.08
C PRO A 699 -18.58 -6.39 -34.85
N HIS A 700 -19.59 -7.17 -34.45
CA HIS A 700 -19.88 -8.52 -34.96
C HIS A 700 -18.83 -9.61 -34.67
N ALA A 701 -17.71 -9.32 -34.01
CA ALA A 701 -16.76 -10.34 -33.54
C ALA A 701 -17.20 -10.97 -32.21
N SER A 702 -16.82 -12.22 -31.98
CA SER A 702 -17.09 -12.95 -30.72
C SER A 702 -15.89 -13.79 -30.30
N LEU A 703 -15.83 -14.08 -29.00
CA LEU A 703 -15.06 -15.17 -28.43
C LEU A 703 -15.99 -16.36 -28.23
N TYR A 704 -15.68 -17.51 -28.83
CA TYR A 704 -16.40 -18.76 -28.61
C TYR A 704 -15.55 -19.71 -27.76
N ILE A 705 -16.11 -20.23 -26.67
CA ILE A 705 -15.39 -21.15 -25.77
C ILE A 705 -16.09 -22.52 -25.79
N ASP A 706 -15.40 -23.55 -26.28
CA ASP A 706 -15.93 -24.90 -26.45
C ASP A 706 -16.31 -25.59 -25.12
N GLU A 707 -17.05 -26.70 -25.22
CA GLU A 707 -17.49 -27.46 -24.06
C GLU A 707 -16.29 -28.00 -23.25
N HIS A 708 -16.35 -27.84 -21.92
CA HIS A 708 -15.29 -28.17 -20.97
C HIS A 708 -13.98 -27.36 -21.10
N VAL A 709 -13.93 -26.34 -21.97
CA VAL A 709 -12.77 -25.44 -22.09
C VAL A 709 -12.86 -24.28 -21.08
N SER A 710 -11.70 -23.86 -20.56
CA SER A 710 -11.54 -22.68 -19.73
C SER A 710 -10.52 -21.70 -20.33
N VAL A 711 -10.96 -20.47 -20.59
CA VAL A 711 -10.13 -19.37 -21.10
C VAL A 711 -9.98 -18.30 -20.03
N THR A 712 -8.76 -17.87 -19.72
CA THR A 712 -8.50 -16.78 -18.77
C THR A 712 -7.94 -15.57 -19.51
N LEU A 713 -8.59 -14.43 -19.40
CA LEU A 713 -8.08 -13.13 -19.84
C LEU A 713 -7.58 -12.37 -18.61
N CYS A 714 -6.29 -11.99 -18.60
CA CYS A 714 -5.65 -11.32 -17.47
C CYS A 714 -4.84 -10.07 -17.84
N ASP A 715 -4.83 -9.10 -16.92
CA ASP A 715 -4.04 -7.86 -16.97
C ASP A 715 -4.21 -7.09 -18.30
N MET A 716 -5.43 -6.64 -18.62
CA MET A 716 -5.76 -5.96 -19.89
C MET A 716 -6.95 -5.00 -19.80
N THR A 717 -7.04 -4.10 -20.79
CA THR A 717 -8.29 -3.38 -21.11
C THR A 717 -9.02 -4.12 -22.23
N LEU A 718 -10.25 -4.57 -21.99
CA LEU A 718 -11.06 -5.30 -22.96
C LEU A 718 -12.18 -4.42 -23.52
N HIS A 719 -12.10 -4.04 -24.80
CA HIS A 719 -13.13 -3.25 -25.48
C HIS A 719 -14.14 -4.14 -26.19
N LEU A 720 -15.39 -4.11 -25.74
CA LEU A 720 -16.47 -4.94 -26.27
C LEU A 720 -17.40 -4.10 -27.16
N ASN A 721 -17.31 -4.30 -28.48
CA ASN A 721 -18.13 -3.58 -29.47
C ASN A 721 -19.25 -4.45 -30.09
N ASN A 722 -19.41 -5.69 -29.63
CA ASN A 722 -20.45 -6.61 -30.07
C ASN A 722 -21.29 -7.05 -28.87
N GLU A 723 -22.61 -7.18 -29.07
CA GLU A 723 -23.52 -7.62 -28.00
C GLU A 723 -23.24 -9.06 -27.56
N ASN A 724 -23.01 -9.96 -28.51
CA ASN A 724 -22.75 -11.38 -28.23
C ASN A 724 -21.24 -11.64 -28.27
N ALA A 725 -20.45 -10.81 -27.56
CA ALA A 725 -18.99 -10.90 -27.54
C ALA A 725 -18.46 -12.16 -26.81
N PHE A 726 -19.22 -12.73 -25.88
CA PHE A 726 -18.87 -13.97 -25.16
C PHE A 726 -19.89 -15.06 -25.48
N GLN A 727 -19.43 -16.15 -26.11
CA GLN A 727 -20.27 -17.26 -26.57
C GLN A 727 -19.66 -18.62 -26.22
N GLY A 728 -20.45 -19.68 -26.41
CA GLY A 728 -20.05 -21.05 -26.18
C GLY A 728 -20.35 -21.57 -24.76
N PRO A 729 -20.46 -22.90 -24.59
CA PRO A 729 -20.84 -23.53 -23.32
C PRO A 729 -19.70 -23.59 -22.29
N GLY A 730 -18.47 -23.28 -22.67
CA GLY A 730 -17.31 -23.32 -21.79
C GLY A 730 -17.25 -22.20 -20.74
N THR A 731 -16.06 -22.02 -20.18
CA THR A 731 -15.78 -21.05 -19.12
C THR A 731 -14.86 -19.94 -19.63
N ILE A 732 -15.26 -18.70 -19.43
CA ILE A 732 -14.36 -17.54 -19.52
C ILE A 732 -14.10 -16.98 -18.12
N THR A 733 -12.85 -16.66 -17.83
CA THR A 733 -12.42 -15.98 -16.59
C THR A 733 -11.86 -14.62 -16.95
N LEU A 734 -12.40 -13.57 -16.34
CA LEU A 734 -11.82 -12.23 -16.39
C LEU A 734 -11.06 -12.01 -15.07
N LYS A 735 -9.77 -11.73 -15.16
CA LYS A 735 -8.89 -11.54 -14.01
C LYS A 735 -8.16 -10.21 -14.10
N ASP A 736 -8.42 -9.29 -13.19
CA ASP A 736 -7.73 -7.98 -13.17
C ASP A 736 -7.86 -7.23 -14.53
N VAL A 737 -9.11 -7.16 -15.03
CA VAL A 737 -9.46 -6.63 -16.37
C VAL A 737 -10.38 -5.41 -16.27
N ILE A 738 -10.09 -4.37 -17.07
CA ILE A 738 -11.01 -3.25 -17.30
C ILE A 738 -11.84 -3.53 -18.55
N VAL A 739 -13.14 -3.78 -18.38
CA VAL A 739 -14.10 -4.04 -19.47
C VAL A 739 -14.75 -2.73 -19.92
N CYS A 740 -14.41 -2.27 -21.11
CA CYS A 740 -15.05 -1.14 -21.77
C CYS A 740 -16.24 -1.63 -22.61
N MET A 741 -17.45 -1.47 -22.07
CA MET A 741 -18.70 -1.80 -22.77
C MET A 741 -19.05 -0.66 -23.73
N ASN A 742 -18.79 -0.86 -25.03
CA ASN A 742 -19.16 0.07 -26.11
C ASN A 742 -20.51 -0.31 -26.77
N ASN A 743 -21.15 -1.37 -26.26
CA ASN A 743 -22.49 -1.82 -26.58
C ASN A 743 -23.04 -2.56 -25.34
N ASP A 744 -24.34 -2.87 -25.30
CA ASP A 744 -24.90 -3.76 -24.28
C ASP A 744 -24.40 -5.18 -24.51
N ILE A 745 -23.93 -5.87 -23.47
CA ILE A 745 -23.21 -7.15 -23.56
C ILE A 745 -24.08 -8.29 -23.02
N ASN A 746 -24.36 -9.27 -23.86
CA ASN A 746 -25.17 -10.44 -23.55
C ASN A 746 -24.28 -11.62 -23.14
N LYS A 747 -24.51 -12.16 -21.92
CA LYS A 747 -23.99 -13.45 -21.48
C LYS A 747 -25.19 -14.41 -21.41
N THR A 748 -25.25 -15.37 -22.34
CA THR A 748 -26.44 -16.21 -22.62
C THR A 748 -26.27 -17.70 -22.32
N SER A 749 -25.04 -18.19 -22.23
CA SER A 749 -24.72 -19.59 -21.91
C SER A 749 -23.31 -19.73 -21.36
N GLY A 750 -22.98 -20.89 -20.78
CA GLY A 750 -21.68 -21.19 -20.22
C GLY A 750 -21.36 -20.35 -18.97
N ASN A 751 -20.12 -20.46 -18.48
CA ASN A 751 -19.69 -19.81 -17.24
C ASN A 751 -18.90 -18.51 -17.53
N LEU A 752 -19.05 -17.52 -16.66
CA LEU A 752 -18.17 -16.36 -16.51
C LEU A 752 -17.65 -16.36 -15.07
N HIS A 753 -16.34 -16.43 -14.88
CA HIS A 753 -15.71 -16.22 -13.58
C HIS A 753 -15.09 -14.83 -13.52
N ILE A 754 -15.30 -14.15 -12.39
CA ILE A 754 -14.62 -12.92 -12.03
C ILE A 754 -13.53 -13.30 -11.02
N ASP A 755 -12.31 -12.81 -11.22
CA ASP A 755 -11.15 -13.00 -10.35
C ASP A 755 -10.39 -11.66 -10.20
N GLY A 756 -9.79 -11.40 -9.04
CA GLY A 756 -9.12 -10.13 -8.75
C GLY A 756 -10.08 -8.92 -8.81
N THR A 757 -9.71 -7.85 -9.51
CA THR A 757 -10.55 -6.66 -9.71
C THR A 757 -10.99 -6.52 -11.16
N VAL A 758 -12.29 -6.73 -11.44
CA VAL A 758 -12.84 -6.55 -12.80
C VAL A 758 -13.79 -5.36 -12.80
N GLN A 759 -13.39 -4.30 -13.50
CA GLN A 759 -14.15 -3.04 -13.62
C GLN A 759 -14.89 -2.98 -14.95
N LEU A 760 -16.22 -2.86 -14.90
CA LEU A 760 -17.06 -2.56 -16.04
C LEU A 760 -17.28 -1.06 -16.12
N GLN A 761 -16.99 -0.48 -17.28
CA GLN A 761 -17.19 0.95 -17.58
C GLN A 761 -17.86 1.14 -18.95
N GLY A 762 -18.59 2.25 -19.09
CA GLY A 762 -19.43 2.54 -20.27
C GLY A 762 -20.84 2.96 -19.85
N ASN A 763 -21.66 3.39 -20.82
CA ASN A 763 -23.06 3.75 -20.58
C ASN A 763 -23.98 2.66 -21.18
N HIS A 764 -23.74 1.42 -20.76
CA HIS A 764 -24.28 0.20 -21.35
C HIS A 764 -24.59 -0.86 -20.29
N ALA A 765 -25.42 -1.83 -20.68
CA ALA A 765 -25.85 -2.92 -19.81
C ALA A 765 -25.00 -4.19 -19.98
N PHE A 766 -24.66 -4.84 -18.87
CA PHE A 766 -24.22 -6.22 -18.84
C PHE A 766 -25.41 -7.11 -18.52
N ASN A 767 -25.84 -7.91 -19.49
CA ASN A 767 -27.07 -8.69 -19.46
C ASN A 767 -26.76 -10.15 -19.12
N VAL A 768 -27.22 -10.61 -17.96
CA VAL A 768 -27.19 -12.03 -17.56
C VAL A 768 -28.51 -12.67 -18.01
N LEU A 769 -28.41 -13.55 -19.01
CA LEU A 769 -29.53 -14.14 -19.73
C LEU A 769 -29.49 -15.67 -19.68
N ASN A 770 -30.65 -16.30 -19.88
CA ASN A 770 -30.85 -17.74 -20.03
C ASN A 770 -30.12 -18.60 -18.98
N ASP A 771 -29.17 -19.45 -19.40
CA ASP A 771 -28.43 -20.37 -18.52
C ASP A 771 -26.98 -19.89 -18.28
N ALA A 772 -26.75 -18.58 -18.31
CA ALA A 772 -25.42 -18.01 -18.17
C ALA A 772 -25.04 -17.83 -16.69
N HIS A 773 -24.13 -18.68 -16.20
CA HIS A 773 -23.67 -18.64 -14.81
C HIS A 773 -22.53 -17.63 -14.65
N VAL A 774 -22.66 -16.69 -13.72
CA VAL A 774 -21.60 -15.75 -13.34
C VAL A 774 -21.15 -16.06 -11.91
N THR A 775 -19.87 -16.38 -11.72
CA THR A 775 -19.27 -16.63 -10.42
C THR A 775 -18.33 -15.50 -10.04
N ILE A 776 -18.59 -14.83 -8.93
CA ILE A 776 -17.62 -13.97 -8.25
C ILE A 776 -16.83 -14.87 -7.29
N ASN A 777 -15.52 -15.00 -7.53
CA ASN A 777 -14.63 -15.81 -6.70
C ASN A 777 -14.39 -15.18 -5.31
N PRO A 778 -13.74 -15.88 -4.36
CA PRO A 778 -13.26 -15.27 -3.11
C PRO A 778 -12.28 -14.12 -3.38
N TYR A 779 -12.18 -13.17 -2.45
CA TYR A 779 -11.30 -11.99 -2.47
C TYR A 779 -11.33 -11.17 -3.77
N THR A 780 -12.47 -11.20 -4.46
CA THR A 780 -12.67 -10.64 -5.80
C THR A 780 -13.68 -9.50 -5.75
N THR A 781 -13.45 -8.45 -6.54
CA THR A 781 -14.43 -7.36 -6.74
C THR A 781 -14.89 -7.34 -8.20
N TRP A 782 -16.20 -7.53 -8.42
CA TRP A 782 -16.87 -7.18 -9.67
C TRP A 782 -17.44 -5.76 -9.54
N TYR A 783 -16.82 -4.80 -10.22
CA TYR A 783 -17.10 -3.38 -10.08
C TYR A 783 -17.89 -2.84 -11.28
N PHE A 784 -18.98 -2.13 -11.00
CA PHE A 784 -19.81 -1.44 -11.98
C PHE A 784 -19.67 0.07 -11.81
N ASP A 785 -19.10 0.74 -12.82
CA ASP A 785 -18.87 2.18 -12.81
C ASP A 785 -20.13 2.99 -13.16
N LYS A 786 -20.03 4.31 -13.05
CA LYS A 786 -21.16 5.24 -13.19
C LYS A 786 -21.87 5.11 -14.53
N ASN A 787 -23.20 5.01 -14.46
CA ASN A 787 -24.13 4.80 -15.58
C ASN A 787 -24.02 3.42 -16.28
N THR A 788 -23.24 2.47 -15.78
CA THR A 788 -23.37 1.07 -16.20
C THR A 788 -24.65 0.45 -15.62
N THR A 789 -25.14 -0.61 -16.26
CA THR A 789 -26.28 -1.40 -15.76
C THR A 789 -25.91 -2.87 -15.63
N LEU A 790 -26.21 -3.51 -14.50
CA LEU A 790 -26.28 -4.96 -14.40
C LEU A 790 -27.74 -5.37 -14.57
N TYR A 791 -28.05 -6.07 -15.67
CA TYR A 791 -29.42 -6.47 -16.01
C TYR A 791 -29.57 -7.99 -15.92
N TYR A 792 -30.41 -8.43 -14.99
CA TYR A 792 -30.73 -9.84 -14.74
C TYR A 792 -32.04 -10.21 -15.43
N ALA A 793 -31.96 -10.91 -16.56
CA ALA A 793 -33.10 -11.14 -17.44
C ALA A 793 -33.14 -12.54 -18.10
N PRO A 794 -32.99 -13.64 -17.35
CA PRO A 794 -33.11 -14.97 -17.95
C PRO A 794 -34.54 -15.30 -18.37
N GLU A 795 -34.68 -16.11 -19.43
CA GLU A 795 -35.97 -16.63 -19.90
C GLU A 795 -36.54 -17.79 -19.04
N ASN A 796 -35.75 -18.27 -18.07
CA ASN A 796 -36.14 -19.29 -17.10
C ASN A 796 -36.48 -18.65 -15.73
N ASP A 797 -37.05 -19.46 -14.82
CA ASP A 797 -37.38 -19.03 -13.46
C ASP A 797 -36.17 -18.99 -12.49
N ASN A 798 -34.93 -19.04 -13.00
CA ASN A 798 -33.73 -19.10 -12.16
C ASN A 798 -33.34 -17.71 -11.63
N ARG A 799 -33.25 -17.60 -10.30
CA ARG A 799 -32.90 -16.35 -9.60
C ARG A 799 -31.44 -16.28 -9.13
N ASP A 800 -30.68 -17.37 -9.28
CA ASP A 800 -29.36 -17.57 -8.68
C ASP A 800 -28.25 -17.75 -9.74
N LEU A 801 -28.38 -17.17 -10.94
CA LEU A 801 -27.35 -17.23 -11.98
C LEU A 801 -26.09 -16.42 -11.63
N ILE A 802 -26.19 -15.43 -10.74
CA ILE A 802 -25.04 -14.71 -10.19
C ILE A 802 -24.72 -15.31 -8.82
N TYR A 803 -23.60 -16.04 -8.74
CA TYR A 803 -23.12 -16.74 -7.57
C TYR A 803 -21.93 -16.02 -6.94
N MET A 804 -22.03 -15.70 -5.65
CA MET A 804 -20.92 -15.21 -4.84
C MET A 804 -20.42 -16.34 -3.96
N SER A 805 -19.11 -16.59 -4.00
CA SER A 805 -18.50 -17.79 -3.44
C SER A 805 -18.53 -17.80 -1.91
N ASP A 806 -18.16 -16.68 -1.29
CA ASP A 806 -18.21 -16.44 0.16
C ASP A 806 -18.32 -14.93 0.44
N SER A 807 -18.23 -14.53 1.72
CA SER A 807 -18.36 -13.14 2.18
C SER A 807 -17.32 -12.17 1.62
N THR A 808 -16.22 -12.67 1.07
CA THR A 808 -15.15 -11.86 0.45
C THR A 808 -15.39 -11.60 -1.05
N SER A 809 -16.34 -12.31 -1.67
CA SER A 809 -16.83 -12.01 -3.01
C SER A 809 -17.65 -10.71 -3.00
N THR A 810 -17.20 -9.69 -3.72
CA THR A 810 -17.78 -8.33 -3.68
C THR A 810 -18.41 -7.93 -5.01
N LEU A 811 -19.67 -7.48 -4.96
CA LEU A 811 -20.32 -6.73 -6.03
C LEU A 811 -20.30 -5.24 -5.66
N PHE A 812 -19.52 -4.43 -6.38
CA PHE A 812 -19.40 -2.99 -6.15
C PHE A 812 -20.24 -2.23 -7.17
N LEU A 813 -21.14 -1.35 -6.72
CA LEU A 813 -21.94 -0.46 -7.56
C LEU A 813 -21.56 1.01 -7.27
N HIS A 814 -20.92 1.69 -8.23
CA HIS A 814 -20.58 3.12 -8.16
C HIS A 814 -21.53 3.95 -9.04
N GLY A 815 -22.64 4.43 -8.51
CA GLY A 815 -23.64 5.18 -9.30
C GLY A 815 -24.17 4.39 -10.50
N ALA A 816 -24.31 3.08 -10.33
CA ALA A 816 -24.73 2.12 -11.34
C ALA A 816 -26.22 1.75 -11.17
N THR A 817 -26.77 1.05 -12.17
CA THR A 817 -28.13 0.53 -12.14
C THR A 817 -28.14 -0.99 -11.98
N LEU A 818 -28.99 -1.50 -11.10
CA LEU A 818 -29.22 -2.92 -10.92
C LEU A 818 -30.68 -3.24 -11.26
N GLN A 819 -30.91 -4.04 -12.29
CA GLN A 819 -32.23 -4.26 -12.88
C GLN A 819 -32.56 -5.75 -12.99
N SER A 820 -33.81 -6.14 -12.75
CA SER A 820 -34.31 -7.51 -12.97
C SER A 820 -35.66 -7.55 -13.70
N THR A 821 -35.92 -8.63 -14.43
CA THR A 821 -37.24 -8.95 -14.99
C THR A 821 -38.20 -9.51 -13.93
N SER A 822 -39.37 -9.99 -14.36
CA SER A 822 -40.30 -10.78 -13.53
C SER A 822 -39.72 -12.07 -12.99
N THR A 823 -38.58 -12.58 -13.47
CA THR A 823 -37.89 -13.68 -12.79
C THR A 823 -37.45 -13.25 -11.37
N GLY A 824 -37.15 -11.96 -11.18
CA GLY A 824 -36.42 -11.48 -10.01
C GLY A 824 -34.96 -11.92 -10.03
N MET A 825 -34.19 -11.43 -9.07
CA MET A 825 -32.78 -11.80 -8.86
C MET A 825 -32.59 -12.13 -7.38
N ARG A 826 -31.64 -13.00 -7.04
CA ARG A 826 -31.26 -13.29 -5.65
C ARG A 826 -29.75 -13.35 -5.51
N LEU A 827 -29.23 -12.65 -4.50
CA LEU A 827 -27.81 -12.64 -4.14
C LEU A 827 -27.64 -13.16 -2.72
N THR A 828 -26.61 -13.97 -2.48
CA THR A 828 -26.34 -14.63 -1.18
C THR A 828 -24.84 -14.71 -0.89
N ARG A 829 -24.46 -14.95 0.37
CA ARG A 829 -23.09 -15.18 0.89
C ARG A 829 -22.11 -14.01 0.81
N GLY A 830 -22.10 -13.25 -0.28
CA GLY A 830 -21.10 -12.19 -0.55
C GLY A 830 -21.39 -10.83 0.07
N THR A 831 -20.65 -9.83 -0.42
CA THR A 831 -20.78 -8.42 -0.01
C THR A 831 -21.26 -7.56 -1.18
N ILE A 832 -22.27 -6.73 -0.95
CA ILE A 832 -22.63 -5.64 -1.87
C ILE A 832 -22.08 -4.34 -1.31
N MET A 833 -21.26 -3.65 -2.10
CA MET A 833 -20.73 -2.33 -1.75
C MET A 833 -21.35 -1.26 -2.64
N LEU A 834 -21.94 -0.24 -2.02
CA LEU A 834 -22.64 0.85 -2.70
C LEU A 834 -21.87 2.16 -2.53
N ASP A 835 -21.49 2.78 -3.64
CA ASP A 835 -20.98 4.14 -3.72
C ASP A 835 -21.86 5.01 -4.62
N HIS A 836 -21.94 6.31 -4.36
CA HIS A 836 -22.73 7.26 -5.12
C HIS A 836 -24.24 6.89 -5.21
N ALA A 837 -24.99 7.56 -6.09
CA ALA A 837 -26.43 7.34 -6.26
C ALA A 837 -26.72 6.13 -7.18
N ASN A 838 -26.89 4.95 -6.60
CA ASN A 838 -27.27 3.72 -7.30
C ASN A 838 -28.79 3.61 -7.47
N THR A 839 -29.24 2.92 -8.52
CA THR A 839 -30.67 2.76 -8.83
C THR A 839 -31.06 1.28 -8.97
N ILE A 840 -32.19 0.89 -8.39
CA ILE A 840 -32.81 -0.43 -8.58
C ILE A 840 -34.08 -0.33 -9.43
N TYR A 841 -34.19 -1.25 -10.40
CA TYR A 841 -35.41 -1.54 -11.15
C TYR A 841 -35.76 -3.03 -11.03
N ALA A 842 -36.60 -3.39 -10.06
CA ALA A 842 -37.12 -4.75 -9.91
C ALA A 842 -38.54 -4.88 -10.49
N HIS A 843 -39.08 -6.10 -10.56
CA HIS A 843 -40.49 -6.32 -10.87
C HIS A 843 -41.39 -6.05 -9.66
N ASN A 844 -42.67 -5.75 -9.90
CA ASN A 844 -43.63 -5.27 -8.88
C ASN A 844 -44.85 -6.19 -8.66
N GLY A 845 -44.78 -7.46 -9.08
CA GLY A 845 -45.86 -8.43 -8.90
C GLY A 845 -45.87 -9.13 -7.52
N SER A 846 -44.74 -9.69 -7.08
CA SER A 846 -44.65 -10.53 -5.87
C SER A 846 -43.21 -10.69 -5.34
N LEU A 847 -43.06 -11.20 -4.10
CA LEU A 847 -41.74 -11.50 -3.49
C LEU A 847 -40.93 -12.57 -4.25
N SER A 848 -41.61 -13.47 -4.96
CA SER A 848 -40.97 -14.43 -5.87
C SER A 848 -40.24 -13.76 -7.04
N GLU A 849 -40.64 -12.54 -7.40
CA GLU A 849 -40.15 -11.77 -8.56
C GLU A 849 -39.30 -10.55 -8.11
N ALA A 850 -39.04 -10.45 -6.79
CA ALA A 850 -38.28 -9.36 -6.18
C ALA A 850 -36.78 -9.48 -6.47
N LEU A 851 -36.07 -8.37 -6.23
CA LEU A 851 -34.63 -8.38 -6.07
C LEU A 851 -34.31 -8.70 -4.61
N ALA A 852 -33.82 -9.92 -4.35
CA ALA A 852 -33.60 -10.46 -3.02
C ALA A 852 -32.13 -10.41 -2.59
N PHE A 853 -31.92 -9.93 -1.37
CA PHE A 853 -30.64 -9.90 -0.67
C PHE A 853 -30.71 -10.90 0.49
N GLY A 854 -30.09 -12.07 0.33
CA GLY A 854 -30.23 -13.22 1.22
C GLY A 854 -31.26 -14.26 0.75
N ASN A 855 -31.44 -15.34 1.53
CA ASN A 855 -32.41 -16.41 1.23
C ASN A 855 -33.05 -17.05 2.49
N ASN A 856 -33.08 -16.33 3.60
CA ASN A 856 -33.55 -16.70 4.94
C ASN A 856 -32.76 -17.82 5.65
N ASN A 857 -31.59 -18.20 5.13
CA ASN A 857 -30.63 -19.10 5.80
C ASN A 857 -29.40 -18.27 6.25
N PRO A 858 -29.07 -18.23 7.56
CA PRO A 858 -27.97 -17.41 8.08
C PRO A 858 -26.61 -17.67 7.42
N ALA A 859 -26.31 -18.92 7.05
CA ALA A 859 -25.06 -19.29 6.38
C ALA A 859 -24.93 -18.73 4.95
N ASN A 860 -26.01 -18.14 4.43
CA ASN A 860 -26.09 -17.52 3.12
C ASN A 860 -26.40 -16.01 3.21
N ASN A 861 -26.36 -15.42 4.41
CA ASN A 861 -26.58 -13.99 4.59
C ASN A 861 -25.59 -13.18 3.73
N ILE A 862 -26.06 -12.04 3.23
CA ILE A 862 -25.30 -11.13 2.40
C ILE A 862 -24.90 -9.90 3.22
N SER A 863 -23.65 -9.46 3.11
CA SER A 863 -23.22 -8.18 3.69
C SER A 863 -23.62 -7.02 2.76
N MET A 864 -24.03 -5.89 3.33
CA MET A 864 -24.29 -4.67 2.57
C MET A 864 -23.52 -3.50 3.19
N ILE A 865 -22.60 -2.93 2.43
CA ILE A 865 -21.78 -1.78 2.82
C ILE A 865 -22.25 -0.58 2.02
N ILE A 866 -22.69 0.47 2.70
CA ILE A 866 -23.15 1.73 2.09
C ILE A 866 -22.11 2.80 2.41
N LEU A 867 -21.36 3.24 1.40
CA LEU A 867 -20.28 4.21 1.58
C LEU A 867 -20.82 5.64 1.83
N PRO A 868 -20.02 6.55 2.43
CA PRO A 868 -20.48 7.90 2.77
C PRO A 868 -20.98 8.69 1.55
N GLY A 869 -22.26 9.07 1.56
CA GLY A 869 -22.89 9.79 0.46
C GLY A 869 -23.45 8.89 -0.66
N ALA A 870 -23.34 7.57 -0.51
CA ALA A 870 -24.04 6.62 -1.37
C ALA A 870 -25.54 6.58 -1.05
N SER A 871 -26.36 6.20 -2.03
CA SER A 871 -27.79 5.97 -1.86
C SER A 871 -28.29 4.86 -2.77
N LEU A 872 -29.26 4.08 -2.30
CA LEU A 872 -29.94 3.07 -3.09
C LEU A 872 -31.36 3.53 -3.42
N ASN A 873 -31.59 4.01 -4.64
CA ASN A 873 -32.90 4.49 -5.09
C ASN A 873 -33.70 3.35 -5.72
N ILE A 874 -34.76 2.88 -5.06
CA ILE A 874 -35.68 1.88 -5.63
C ILE A 874 -36.66 2.61 -6.56
N ALA A 875 -36.31 2.69 -7.85
CA ALA A 875 -37.11 3.40 -8.85
C ALA A 875 -38.36 2.63 -9.29
N ASN A 876 -38.31 1.29 -9.23
CA ASN A 876 -39.48 0.42 -9.41
C ASN A 876 -39.25 -0.94 -8.73
N GLY A 877 -40.33 -1.63 -8.41
CA GLY A 877 -40.32 -3.03 -7.96
C GLY A 877 -40.20 -3.26 -6.47
N ILE A 878 -39.99 -4.52 -6.11
CA ILE A 878 -39.81 -4.99 -4.73
C ILE A 878 -38.34 -5.36 -4.51
N VAL A 879 -37.76 -4.83 -3.43
CA VAL A 879 -36.50 -5.30 -2.86
C VAL A 879 -36.82 -6.08 -1.59
N ASP A 880 -36.31 -7.30 -1.50
CA ASP A 880 -36.55 -8.24 -0.41
C ASP A 880 -35.24 -8.45 0.38
N TYR A 881 -35.17 -7.95 1.62
CA TYR A 881 -34.01 -8.18 2.48
C TYR A 881 -34.25 -9.44 3.31
N ALA A 882 -33.86 -10.56 2.72
CA ALA A 882 -34.05 -11.92 3.21
C ALA A 882 -32.80 -12.47 3.91
N ASN A 883 -32.07 -11.63 4.65
CA ASN A 883 -31.12 -12.12 5.66
C ASN A 883 -31.90 -12.63 6.88
N ASN A 884 -31.36 -13.63 7.56
CA ASN A 884 -31.96 -14.19 8.78
C ASN A 884 -30.91 -14.29 9.88
N ASP A 885 -31.25 -13.77 11.04
CA ASP A 885 -30.47 -13.89 12.27
C ASP A 885 -31.09 -15.02 13.09
N GLU A 886 -30.49 -16.22 13.05
CA GLU A 886 -30.89 -17.30 13.97
C GLU A 886 -30.58 -16.89 15.42
N GLN A 887 -31.54 -17.11 16.32
CA GLN A 887 -31.51 -16.73 17.75
C GLN A 887 -30.52 -17.52 18.59
#